data_AF-A0A2N1ZZ75-F1
#
_entry.id   AF-A0A2N1ZZ75-F1
#
_cell.length_a   1.000
_cell.length_b   1.000
_cell.length_c   1.000
_cell.angle_alpha   90.00
_cell.angle_beta   90.00
_cell.angle_gamma   90.00
#
_symmetry.space_group_name_H-M   'P 1'
#
loop_
_entity.id
_entity.type
_entity.pdbx_description
1 polymer ?
#
loop_
_entity_poly.entity_id
_entity_poly.type
_entity_poly.pdbx_seq_one_letter_code
_entity_poly.pdbx_strand_id
1 'polypeptide(L)'
;MKKRPFRTRRGIAFVLALGLLLLAVPVSSAPADSGVQYIRVLLSTQGATSMSVPVKGTYTLAQTQRTFTDGTLTISGSGSTVTVSHSREGQLYSGSNATIERTNLSRDAGYLTINTYAGTRNFLGNLQLSASSGKLVVVNRVPLSHYLYGVVGYEMSNTFPLEALKAQALAAKGYGLLKIRQSGSYDIVDTADDQVYKGYDPAHANVIAAVDATMSDVLYYNNVPLLCYYAASNGGWMILPSDRWTSPIYDGAYNYGADPYDLKNPSTPVEKVFVSSIYSDAAMGTAAFSFIDSRLMAAVAARGVIPNDYTFGGIQSVDSVTSYGSTGYPDDLNHLNVTLTATVRANMYDNLIPTPTPSFAPTLSPTPSFAPTPSPTPTFAPIATPSPTPEGMTPEPLPEGETPTPTPTMEPTPSPTPTFEPTPSPTPTFEPTPSPTPEIETVKTSQVTINFTFAEMVAAGLYPSTVLKIFYAAPTEGGWYLLHARYGHGVGMSQRGAQYMANIGKTYRDILAFYYPGATLGTMAYVFPETVGSSQTSSAQTSPSTGKVTGGSVNVRSTASTSGSILETLTQDTQVTLLGMTGEWYFVSTPSGKQGYIRYDYITLTGTSLIAQGKVSASAVNFRTGPGTSYATVGQLSQDTQLGIYGMVGGWYKIKAMTTGQDGFISKDYVIITQSVASDSVSPTATPVPTAAPDGTTPIPTAIPTATPTPSPVPTPTAAPTPPLAPDFVANGALTTSGVHIRAGASTSTRSYGRLVKNTALGIYEKVGSWYRVRVLATGLDGYVYAKYVKLTQLSTTNSAGTSSSAGYIKSSGVILRSGPDTRYNRIGKLARYTTVRIIASFNGWYQIEVPSAKLTGYTLAKYVTLTPSVSATTSTSSAVVTGNLNLRAQPSSSSSSKILKTMPKGSIVTIYSTSNGWCYVDYQGIKGYCSASYLKFG
;
A
#
# COMPACT_ATOMS: atom_id res chain seq x y z
N MET A 1 56.59 34.51 53.01
CA MET A 1 55.41 34.69 53.89
C MET A 1 54.65 33.36 53.93
N LYS A 2 54.90 32.52 54.95
CA LYS A 2 54.11 32.26 56.18
C LYS A 2 52.91 31.28 56.00
N LYS A 3 53.16 30.04 56.48
CA LYS A 3 52.34 29.12 57.30
C LYS A 3 51.01 28.52 56.77
N ARG A 4 50.97 27.17 56.71
CA ARG A 4 49.79 26.28 56.92
C ARG A 4 49.34 26.37 58.42
N PRO A 5 48.08 26.09 58.86
CA PRO A 5 47.49 24.73 58.86
C PRO A 5 45.93 24.54 58.91
N PHE A 6 45.51 23.29 58.65
CA PHE A 6 44.42 22.45 59.22
C PHE A 6 43.15 22.99 59.95
N ARG A 7 42.07 22.17 59.81
CA ARG A 7 40.72 22.09 60.48
C ARG A 7 39.62 22.87 59.74
N THR A 8 38.45 22.32 59.39
CA THR A 8 37.60 21.40 60.18
C THR A 8 36.68 20.57 59.25
N ARG A 9 36.98 19.28 59.04
CA ARG A 9 35.97 18.26 58.73
C ARG A 9 35.39 17.79 60.07
N ARG A 10 34.16 18.20 60.42
CA ARG A 10 33.27 17.51 61.40
C ARG A 10 31.87 18.12 61.56
N GLY A 11 31.40 18.97 60.63
CA GLY A 11 30.03 19.52 60.66
C GLY A 11 29.14 19.17 59.47
N ILE A 12 29.71 18.72 58.34
CA ILE A 12 28.96 18.59 57.07
C ILE A 12 28.54 17.14 56.77
N ALA A 13 29.14 16.15 57.42
CA ALA A 13 28.80 14.74 57.19
C ALA A 13 27.54 14.26 57.93
N PHE A 14 27.01 15.02 58.91
CA PHE A 14 25.78 14.67 59.64
C PHE A 14 24.52 15.36 59.10
N VAL A 15 24.66 16.47 58.36
CA VAL A 15 23.54 17.15 57.68
C VAL A 15 23.25 16.52 56.29
N LEU A 16 24.26 15.92 55.64
CA LEU A 16 24.08 15.19 54.38
C LEU A 16 23.54 13.76 54.54
N ALA A 17 23.56 13.19 55.75
CA ALA A 17 23.02 11.86 56.02
C ALA A 17 21.55 11.85 56.48
N LEU A 18 21.03 12.99 56.98
CA LEU A 18 19.62 13.13 57.38
C LEU A 18 18.75 13.80 56.28
N GLY A 19 19.36 14.52 55.34
CA GLY A 19 18.69 15.04 54.14
C GLY A 19 18.48 14.02 53.01
N LEU A 20 19.07 12.83 53.11
CA LEU A 20 18.94 11.77 52.10
C LEU A 20 17.91 10.67 52.48
N LEU A 21 17.22 10.80 53.61
CA LEU A 21 16.24 9.81 54.09
C LEU A 21 14.80 10.36 54.19
N LEU A 22 14.53 11.57 53.69
CA LEU A 22 13.21 12.25 53.77
C LEU A 22 12.64 12.68 52.41
N LEU A 23 13.20 12.19 51.29
CA LEU A 23 12.68 12.41 49.92
C LEU A 23 12.34 11.11 49.18
N ALA A 24 12.23 9.99 49.90
CA ALA A 24 11.64 8.75 49.37
C ALA A 24 10.24 8.58 49.95
N VAL A 25 9.32 9.51 49.63
CA VAL A 25 7.91 9.10 49.57
C VAL A 25 7.84 8.17 48.37
N PRO A 26 7.40 6.91 48.52
CA PRO A 26 7.16 6.07 47.36
C PRO A 26 6.10 6.80 46.54
N VAL A 27 6.52 7.35 45.40
CA VAL A 27 5.59 7.66 44.32
C VAL A 27 4.93 6.32 44.05
N SER A 28 3.66 6.21 44.41
CA SER A 28 2.80 5.09 44.05
C SER A 28 3.17 4.71 42.62
N SER A 29 3.83 3.56 42.48
CA SER A 29 4.12 2.99 41.19
C SER A 29 2.80 2.94 40.43
N ALA A 30 2.76 3.63 39.28
CA ALA A 30 1.77 3.29 38.27
C ALA A 30 1.70 1.76 38.18
N PRO A 31 0.50 1.18 38.05
CA PRO A 31 0.37 -0.27 38.00
C PRO A 31 1.38 -0.84 37.01
N ALA A 32 2.05 -1.91 37.42
CA ALA A 32 3.04 -2.63 36.63
C ALA A 32 2.56 -2.72 35.17
N ASP A 33 3.47 -2.33 34.28
CA ASP A 33 3.29 -2.08 32.86
C ASP A 33 2.17 -2.89 32.21
N SER A 34 1.02 -2.24 31.98
CA SER A 34 -0.09 -2.79 31.19
C SER A 34 0.29 -3.18 29.75
N GLY A 35 1.51 -2.85 29.30
CA GLY A 35 1.96 -2.99 27.91
C GLY A 35 1.31 -1.97 26.96
N VAL A 36 0.37 -1.16 27.45
CA VAL A 36 -0.31 -0.12 26.67
C VAL A 36 0.62 1.07 26.52
N GLN A 37 0.91 1.41 25.26
CA GLN A 37 1.68 2.60 24.93
C GLN A 37 0.81 3.86 25.06
N TYR A 38 1.30 4.85 25.80
CA TYR A 38 0.64 6.14 26.02
C TYR A 38 1.38 7.28 25.32
N ILE A 39 0.63 8.32 25.00
CA ILE A 39 1.13 9.64 24.61
C ILE A 39 0.51 10.71 25.51
N ARG A 40 1.29 11.73 25.85
CA ARG A 40 0.87 12.84 26.71
C ARG A 40 0.68 14.10 25.88
N VAL A 41 -0.56 14.53 25.74
CA VAL A 41 -0.94 15.70 24.95
C VAL A 41 -1.24 16.87 25.87
N LEU A 42 -0.50 17.97 25.75
CA LEU A 42 -0.85 19.23 26.40
C LEU A 42 -2.08 19.84 25.71
N LEU A 43 -3.16 20.02 26.46
CA LEU A 43 -4.39 20.62 25.95
C LEU A 43 -4.34 22.14 26.13
N SER A 44 -4.61 22.89 25.07
CA SER A 44 -4.67 24.34 25.09
C SER A 44 -6.00 24.81 25.68
N THR A 45 -5.95 25.14 26.98
CA THR A 45 -7.07 25.66 27.78
C THR A 45 -7.20 27.18 27.74
N GLN A 46 -6.46 27.85 26.84
CA GLN A 46 -6.45 29.32 26.69
C GLN A 46 -6.18 30.09 28.00
N GLY A 47 -5.40 29.49 28.91
CA GLY A 47 -5.02 30.11 30.18
C GLY A 47 -6.12 30.09 31.24
N ALA A 48 -7.07 29.15 31.16
CA ALA A 48 -8.14 28.98 32.12
C ALA A 48 -7.62 28.85 33.56
N THR A 49 -8.22 29.59 34.50
CA THR A 49 -8.01 29.45 35.95
C THR A 49 -9.04 28.53 36.60
N SER A 50 -10.14 28.26 35.90
CA SER A 50 -11.18 27.31 36.29
C SER A 50 -11.80 26.69 35.05
N MET A 51 -12.20 25.42 35.13
CA MET A 51 -12.87 24.70 34.04
C MET A 51 -13.96 23.78 34.58
N SER A 52 -15.04 23.68 33.82
CA SER A 52 -16.13 22.73 34.03
C SER A 52 -15.92 21.55 33.07
N VAL A 53 -15.84 20.34 33.62
CA VAL A 53 -15.55 19.10 32.88
C VAL A 53 -16.69 18.11 33.11
N PRO A 54 -17.68 18.06 32.21
CA PRO A 54 -18.67 16.99 32.20
C PRO A 54 -17.98 15.62 32.11
N VAL A 55 -18.40 14.71 32.97
CA VAL A 55 -17.89 13.35 33.08
C VAL A 55 -18.97 12.41 32.56
N LYS A 56 -18.57 11.50 31.66
CA LYS A 56 -19.35 10.32 31.31
C LYS A 56 -18.55 9.09 31.70
N GLY A 57 -19.13 8.18 32.46
CA GLY A 57 -18.46 6.98 32.95
C GLY A 57 -17.78 7.16 34.31
N THR A 58 -16.99 6.16 34.68
CA THR A 58 -16.38 6.06 36.02
C THR A 58 -14.89 6.38 36.00
N TYR A 59 -14.47 7.22 36.94
CA TYR A 59 -13.09 7.70 37.08
C TYR A 59 -12.65 7.65 38.54
N THR A 60 -11.34 7.55 38.76
CA THR A 60 -10.71 7.60 40.07
C THR A 60 -9.74 8.76 40.14
N LEU A 61 -9.74 9.49 41.25
CA LEU A 61 -8.72 10.48 41.53
C LEU A 61 -7.52 9.81 42.22
N ALA A 62 -6.38 9.74 41.54
CA ALA A 62 -5.22 8.96 41.97
C ALA A 62 -4.68 9.38 43.36
N GLN A 63 -4.76 10.67 43.70
CA GLN A 63 -4.23 11.20 44.96
C GLN A 63 -5.03 10.75 46.18
N THR A 64 -6.32 10.49 46.02
CA THR A 64 -7.21 10.11 47.13
C THR A 64 -7.79 8.71 46.98
N GLN A 65 -7.58 8.07 45.83
CA GLN A 65 -8.22 6.82 45.42
C GLN A 65 -9.76 6.89 45.47
N ARG A 66 -10.34 8.10 45.45
CA ARG A 66 -11.79 8.27 45.40
C ARG A 66 -12.30 8.08 43.99
N THR A 67 -13.28 7.22 43.84
CA THR A 67 -13.99 6.98 42.59
C THR A 67 -15.25 7.83 42.52
N PHE A 68 -15.51 8.41 41.36
CA PHE A 68 -16.74 9.13 41.04
C PHE A 68 -17.23 8.68 39.66
N THR A 69 -18.54 8.78 39.43
CA THR A 69 -19.17 8.35 38.18
C THR A 69 -20.08 9.46 37.67
N ASP A 70 -20.03 9.74 36.37
CA ASP A 70 -20.78 10.79 35.68
C ASP A 70 -20.70 12.16 36.39
N GLY A 71 -21.60 13.09 36.07
CA GLY A 71 -21.67 14.41 36.71
C GLY A 71 -20.72 15.42 36.08
N THR A 72 -20.32 16.43 36.86
CA THR A 72 -19.45 17.50 36.38
C THR A 72 -18.36 17.76 37.41
N LEU A 73 -17.11 17.81 36.94
CA LEU A 73 -15.99 18.29 37.73
C LEU A 73 -15.82 19.79 37.54
N THR A 74 -15.64 20.50 38.65
CA THR A 74 -15.09 21.86 38.66
C THR A 74 -13.63 21.75 39.06
N ILE A 75 -12.73 22.10 38.14
CA ILE A 75 -11.28 22.10 38.37
C ILE A 75 -10.83 23.54 38.39
N SER A 76 -10.17 23.99 39.47
CA SER A 76 -9.68 25.36 39.61
C SER A 76 -8.21 25.41 40.01
N GLY A 77 -7.49 26.40 39.48
CA GLY A 77 -6.10 26.72 39.78
C GLY A 77 -6.00 27.98 40.63
N SER A 78 -5.19 27.94 41.68
CA SER A 78 -4.86 29.11 42.50
C SER A 78 -3.39 29.03 42.93
N GLY A 79 -2.57 29.98 42.50
CA GLY A 79 -1.11 29.91 42.67
C GLY A 79 -0.54 28.64 42.03
N SER A 80 0.02 27.75 42.84
CA SER A 80 0.52 26.42 42.45
C SER A 80 -0.43 25.27 42.84
N THR A 81 -1.64 25.59 43.32
CA THR A 81 -2.61 24.62 43.82
C THR A 81 -3.71 24.36 42.80
N VAL A 82 -4.04 23.10 42.57
CA VAL A 82 -5.22 22.62 41.85
C VAL A 82 -6.24 22.10 42.86
N THR A 83 -7.50 22.49 42.69
CA THR A 83 -8.64 21.95 43.43
C THR A 83 -9.58 21.25 42.46
N VAL A 84 -10.02 20.04 42.82
CA VAL A 84 -10.97 19.23 42.05
C VAL A 84 -12.21 18.99 42.91
N SER A 85 -13.36 19.45 42.42
CA SER A 85 -14.66 19.25 43.05
C SER A 85 -15.61 18.57 42.08
N HIS A 86 -16.47 17.69 42.58
CA HIS A 86 -17.49 17.00 41.81
C HIS A 86 -18.88 17.48 42.22
N SER A 87 -19.79 17.66 41.24
CA SER A 87 -21.10 18.26 41.44
C SER A 87 -21.98 17.56 42.49
N ARG A 88 -21.77 16.26 42.72
CA ARG A 88 -22.54 15.47 43.71
C ARG A 88 -21.76 15.10 44.97
N GLU A 89 -20.43 15.16 44.92
CA GLU A 89 -19.56 14.69 46.02
C GLU A 89 -18.81 15.83 46.73
N GLY A 90 -18.98 17.07 46.26
CA GLY A 90 -18.27 18.23 46.78
C GLY A 90 -16.79 18.19 46.41
N GLN A 91 -15.95 18.82 47.24
CA GLN A 91 -14.50 18.85 47.00
C GLN A 91 -13.90 17.45 47.17
N LEU A 92 -13.27 16.95 46.10
CA LEU A 92 -12.60 15.66 46.10
C LEU A 92 -11.14 15.77 46.56
N TYR A 93 -10.45 16.87 46.19
CA TYR A 93 -9.03 17.07 46.49
C TYR A 93 -8.58 18.52 46.28
N SER A 94 -7.50 18.91 46.98
CA SER A 94 -6.75 20.14 46.72
C SER A 94 -5.26 19.90 47.00
N GLY A 95 -4.38 20.29 46.06
CA GLY A 95 -2.93 20.07 46.18
C GLY A 95 -2.16 20.56 44.96
N SER A 96 -0.85 20.26 44.88
CA SER A 96 0.02 20.81 43.80
C SER A 96 -0.22 20.19 42.42
N ASN A 97 -0.79 18.99 42.37
CA ASN A 97 -1.17 18.29 41.14
C ASN A 97 -2.33 17.34 41.42
N ALA A 98 -3.12 17.05 40.39
CA ALA A 98 -4.19 16.07 40.46
C ALA A 98 -4.14 15.14 39.23
N THR A 99 -4.55 13.88 39.38
CA THR A 99 -4.63 12.93 38.27
C THR A 99 -5.96 12.20 38.32
N ILE A 100 -6.75 12.39 37.27
CA ILE A 100 -8.03 11.73 37.06
C ILE A 100 -7.79 10.56 36.11
N GLU A 101 -7.99 9.36 36.61
CA GLU A 101 -7.71 8.11 35.89
C GLU A 101 -9.00 7.38 35.55
N ARG A 102 -9.06 6.80 34.36
CA ARG A 102 -10.16 5.91 34.00
C ARG A 102 -10.00 4.60 34.75
N THR A 103 -11.11 4.08 35.30
CA THR A 103 -11.13 2.73 35.87
C THR A 103 -11.21 1.65 34.80
N ASN A 104 -11.79 1.97 33.64
CA ASN A 104 -11.85 1.12 32.47
C ASN A 104 -11.33 1.89 31.24
N LEU A 105 -10.27 1.37 30.63
CA LEU A 105 -9.62 1.97 29.47
C LEU A 105 -10.34 1.68 28.16
N SER A 106 -11.46 0.93 28.15
CA SER A 106 -12.29 0.81 26.95
C SER A 106 -12.82 2.16 26.51
N ARG A 107 -12.76 2.46 25.21
CA ARG A 107 -13.36 3.67 24.62
C ARG A 107 -14.85 3.85 24.93
N ASP A 108 -15.58 2.74 25.12
CA ASP A 108 -17.02 2.76 25.40
C ASP A 108 -17.35 3.02 26.87
N ALA A 109 -16.35 2.98 27.76
CA ALA A 109 -16.52 3.17 29.20
C ALA A 109 -16.79 4.63 29.60
N GLY A 110 -16.77 5.57 28.65
CA GLY A 110 -17.02 6.99 28.91
C GLY A 110 -15.92 7.93 28.41
N TYR A 111 -16.02 9.22 28.74
CA TYR A 111 -15.06 10.25 28.36
C TYR A 111 -15.21 11.52 29.23
N LEU A 112 -14.19 12.37 29.23
CA LEU A 112 -14.22 13.70 29.84
C LEU A 112 -14.46 14.75 28.76
N THR A 113 -15.40 15.66 28.98
CA THR A 113 -15.69 16.75 28.03
C THR A 113 -14.96 18.01 28.47
N ILE A 114 -14.08 18.54 27.61
CA ILE A 114 -13.23 19.69 27.94
C ILE A 114 -13.39 20.75 26.86
N ASN A 115 -13.49 22.01 27.28
CA ASN A 115 -13.39 23.14 26.37
C ASN A 115 -11.91 23.47 26.11
N THR A 116 -11.53 23.43 24.83
CA THR A 116 -10.17 23.71 24.34
C THR A 116 -10.22 24.82 23.30
N TYR A 117 -9.06 25.25 22.81
CA TYR A 117 -8.99 26.17 21.66
C TYR A 117 -9.75 25.65 20.42
N ALA A 118 -9.90 24.32 20.27
CA ALA A 118 -10.61 23.67 19.18
C ALA A 118 -12.12 23.48 19.44
N GLY A 119 -12.63 24.10 20.51
CA GLY A 119 -14.00 23.99 20.99
C GLY A 119 -14.18 22.92 22.08
N THR A 120 -15.44 22.62 22.37
CA THR A 120 -15.82 21.57 23.34
C THR A 120 -15.65 20.19 22.70
N ARG A 121 -14.79 19.36 23.30
CA ARG A 121 -14.41 18.04 22.78
C ARG A 121 -14.44 16.98 23.88
N ASN A 122 -14.63 15.73 23.47
CA ASN A 122 -14.57 14.59 24.37
C ASN A 122 -13.17 14.00 24.35
N PHE A 123 -12.63 13.62 25.51
CA PHE A 123 -11.28 13.06 25.63
C PHE A 123 -11.33 11.72 26.33
N LEU A 124 -10.66 10.74 25.72
CA LEU A 124 -10.36 9.44 26.32
C LEU A 124 -9.06 9.51 27.15
N GLY A 125 -8.72 8.44 27.84
CA GLY A 125 -7.53 8.37 28.68
C GLY A 125 -7.65 9.14 30.00
N ASN A 126 -6.49 9.43 30.59
CA ASN A 126 -6.35 10.06 31.90
C ASN A 126 -6.10 11.57 31.75
N LEU A 127 -6.43 12.34 32.79
CA LEU A 127 -6.19 13.78 32.85
C LEU A 127 -5.23 14.11 33.99
N GLN A 128 -4.06 14.65 33.65
CA GLN A 128 -3.06 15.14 34.57
C GLN A 128 -3.17 16.67 34.66
N LEU A 129 -3.26 17.16 35.89
CA LEU A 129 -3.58 18.56 36.19
C LEU A 129 -2.49 19.16 37.07
N SER A 130 -2.05 20.35 36.73
CA SER A 130 -1.24 21.20 37.60
C SER A 130 -1.64 22.68 37.42
N ALA A 131 -1.15 23.54 38.31
CA ALA A 131 -1.39 24.98 38.22
C ALA A 131 -0.06 25.74 38.27
N SER A 132 0.04 26.77 37.43
CA SER A 132 1.16 27.71 37.43
C SER A 132 0.63 29.13 37.42
N SER A 133 0.94 29.90 38.48
CA SER A 133 0.43 31.26 38.66
C SER A 133 -1.10 31.36 38.56
N GLY A 134 -1.80 30.35 39.07
CA GLY A 134 -3.27 30.23 39.03
C GLY A 134 -3.84 29.70 37.72
N LYS A 135 -3.06 29.59 36.65
CA LYS A 135 -3.51 29.03 35.36
C LYS A 135 -3.36 27.51 35.35
N LEU A 136 -4.37 26.82 34.85
CA LEU A 136 -4.38 25.37 34.73
C LEU A 136 -3.49 24.90 33.58
N VAL A 137 -2.66 23.91 33.86
CA VAL A 137 -1.93 23.12 32.87
C VAL A 137 -2.58 21.75 32.83
N VAL A 138 -3.11 21.37 31.67
CA VAL A 138 -3.94 20.18 31.50
C VAL A 138 -3.30 19.27 30.47
N VAL A 139 -2.88 18.08 30.91
CA VAL A 139 -2.23 17.07 30.06
C VAL A 139 -3.13 15.84 29.96
N ASN A 140 -3.54 15.50 28.75
CA ASN A 140 -4.25 14.26 28.47
C ASN A 140 -3.25 13.13 28.21
N ARG A 141 -3.13 12.21 29.17
CA ARG A 141 -2.32 10.99 29.04
C ARG A 141 -3.21 9.88 28.49
N VAL A 142 -3.08 9.59 27.21
CA VAL A 142 -4.04 8.80 26.42
C VAL A 142 -3.35 7.62 25.71
N PRO A 143 -3.99 6.43 25.62
CA PRO A 143 -3.45 5.33 24.83
C PRO A 143 -3.23 5.73 23.37
N LEU A 144 -2.20 5.18 22.72
CA LEU A 144 -1.82 5.59 21.36
C LEU A 144 -2.95 5.40 20.33
N SER A 145 -3.74 4.32 20.40
CA SER A 145 -4.91 4.12 19.51
C SER A 145 -5.97 5.21 19.71
N HIS A 146 -6.26 5.56 20.95
CA HIS A 146 -7.25 6.58 21.32
C HIS A 146 -6.80 7.98 20.89
N TYR A 147 -5.51 8.26 21.00
CA TYR A 147 -4.91 9.47 20.42
C TYR A 147 -5.15 9.53 18.90
N LEU A 148 -4.89 8.43 18.20
CA LEU A 148 -5.04 8.38 16.74
C LEU A 148 -6.49 8.54 16.28
N TYR A 149 -7.49 8.10 17.05
CA TYR A 149 -8.90 8.42 16.73
C TYR A 149 -9.12 9.93 16.63
N GLY A 150 -8.52 10.68 17.57
CA GLY A 150 -8.66 12.13 17.65
C GLY A 150 -7.72 12.93 16.76
N VAL A 151 -6.75 12.29 16.11
CA VAL A 151 -5.97 12.89 15.02
C VAL A 151 -6.61 12.57 13.68
N VAL A 152 -6.75 11.28 13.35
CA VAL A 152 -7.19 10.84 12.02
C VAL A 152 -8.58 11.36 11.69
N GLY A 153 -9.51 11.37 12.65
CA GLY A 153 -10.87 11.84 12.43
C GLY A 153 -11.01 13.35 12.21
N TYR A 154 -9.94 14.11 12.44
CA TYR A 154 -9.88 15.56 12.20
C TYR A 154 -8.86 15.96 11.15
N GLU A 155 -8.08 15.01 10.65
CA GLU A 155 -7.22 15.15 9.47
C GLU A 155 -7.96 14.74 8.20
N MET A 156 -8.74 13.66 8.25
CA MET A 156 -9.57 13.21 7.14
C MET A 156 -10.99 12.93 7.59
N SER A 157 -11.95 13.24 6.72
CA SER A 157 -13.37 13.00 7.01
C SER A 157 -13.63 11.50 7.22
N ASN A 158 -14.48 11.17 8.19
CA ASN A 158 -14.93 9.80 8.45
C ASN A 158 -15.65 9.14 7.25
N THR A 159 -16.09 9.92 6.25
CA THR A 159 -16.69 9.40 5.02
C THR A 159 -15.67 9.00 3.96
N PHE A 160 -14.38 9.23 4.20
CA PHE A 160 -13.33 8.80 3.28
C PHE A 160 -13.27 7.26 3.23
N PRO A 161 -12.84 6.67 2.10
CA PRO A 161 -12.68 5.24 1.98
C PRO A 161 -11.77 4.67 3.09
N LEU A 162 -12.11 3.50 3.61
CA LEU A 162 -11.41 2.87 4.72
C LEU A 162 -9.89 2.73 4.46
N GLU A 163 -9.50 2.38 3.24
CA GLU A 163 -8.09 2.22 2.86
C GLU A 163 -7.31 3.55 2.89
N ALA A 164 -7.96 4.67 2.56
CA ALA A 164 -7.35 5.99 2.73
C ALA A 164 -7.18 6.31 4.22
N LEU A 165 -8.22 6.08 5.03
CA LEU A 165 -8.17 6.29 6.48
C LEU A 165 -7.09 5.43 7.16
N LYS A 166 -6.90 4.19 6.71
CA LYS A 166 -5.79 3.32 7.17
C LYS A 166 -4.43 3.92 6.84
N ALA A 167 -4.24 4.43 5.61
CA ALA A 167 -2.98 5.08 5.23
C ALA A 167 -2.69 6.31 6.11
N GLN A 168 -3.71 7.12 6.38
CA GLN A 168 -3.61 8.27 7.28
C GLN A 168 -3.32 7.87 8.73
N ALA A 169 -3.89 6.77 9.21
CA ALA A 169 -3.61 6.25 10.54
C ALA A 169 -2.12 5.86 10.71
N LEU A 170 -1.52 5.21 9.71
CA LEU A 170 -0.08 4.91 9.73
C LEU A 170 0.76 6.18 9.65
N ALA A 171 0.38 7.14 8.79
CA ALA A 171 1.10 8.38 8.64
C ALA A 171 1.10 9.19 9.96
N ALA A 172 -0.06 9.33 10.59
CA ALA A 172 -0.21 10.01 11.87
C ALA A 172 0.52 9.29 13.01
N LYS A 173 0.53 7.95 13.01
CA LYS A 173 1.21 7.15 14.03
C LYS A 173 2.72 7.32 14.02
N GLY A 174 3.35 7.39 12.83
CA GLY A 174 4.78 7.63 12.71
C GLY A 174 5.20 8.94 13.41
N TYR A 175 4.38 9.99 13.27
CA TYR A 175 4.57 11.25 13.98
C TYR A 175 4.47 11.07 15.51
N GLY A 176 3.38 10.47 16.00
CA GLY A 176 3.15 10.26 17.43
C GLY A 176 4.26 9.44 18.10
N LEU A 177 4.68 8.32 17.48
CA LEU A 177 5.73 7.45 18.01
C LEU A 177 7.07 8.16 18.19
N LEU A 178 7.45 9.04 17.24
CA LEU A 178 8.71 9.79 17.31
C LEU A 178 8.70 10.90 18.36
N LYS A 179 7.51 11.32 18.81
CA LYS A 179 7.35 12.40 19.79
C LYS A 179 7.20 11.90 21.22
N ILE A 180 6.91 10.62 21.43
CA ILE A 180 6.85 10.03 22.77
C ILE A 180 8.25 10.08 23.41
N ARG A 181 8.35 10.76 24.56
CA ARG A 181 9.61 10.94 25.30
C ARG A 181 9.58 10.16 26.61
N GLN A 182 10.75 9.69 27.04
CA GLN A 182 10.89 9.04 28.34
C GLN A 182 10.75 10.03 29.52
N SER A 183 10.95 11.32 29.29
CA SER A 183 10.92 12.37 30.32
C SER A 183 10.22 13.65 29.80
N GLY A 184 9.96 14.61 30.70
CA GLY A 184 9.22 15.83 30.41
C GLY A 184 7.76 15.79 30.87
N SER A 185 7.08 16.93 30.83
CA SER A 185 5.69 17.07 31.32
C SER A 185 4.63 16.61 30.30
N TYR A 186 4.96 16.67 29.01
CA TYR A 186 4.12 16.22 27.89
C TYR A 186 5.01 15.89 26.68
N ASP A 187 4.44 15.20 25.70
CA ASP A 187 5.13 14.74 24.49
C ASP A 187 4.87 15.68 23.31
N ILE A 188 3.60 16.11 23.17
CA ILE A 188 3.07 16.94 22.07
C ILE A 188 2.02 17.94 22.58
N VAL A 189 1.71 18.96 21.78
CA VAL A 189 0.59 19.89 21.97
C VAL A 189 -0.62 19.50 21.10
N ASP A 190 -1.80 20.02 21.43
CA ASP A 190 -3.05 19.79 20.69
C ASP A 190 -3.25 20.73 19.49
N THR A 191 -2.29 21.63 19.20
CA THR A 191 -2.34 22.61 18.11
C THR A 191 -1.68 22.12 16.82
N ALA A 192 -1.82 22.91 15.75
CA ALA A 192 -1.15 22.65 14.48
C ALA A 192 0.39 22.76 14.54
N ASP A 193 0.96 23.16 15.69
CA ASP A 193 2.41 23.09 15.91
C ASP A 193 2.92 21.65 15.97
N ASP A 194 2.06 20.70 16.38
CA ASP A 194 2.30 19.26 16.29
C ASP A 194 1.31 18.58 15.32
N GLN A 195 0.25 17.94 15.84
CA GLN A 195 -0.84 17.35 15.04
C GLN A 195 -2.19 17.81 15.57
N VAL A 196 -3.19 17.84 14.68
CA VAL A 196 -4.54 18.29 15.01
C VAL A 196 -5.26 17.24 15.87
N TYR A 197 -4.95 17.19 17.17
CA TYR A 197 -5.61 16.31 18.13
C TYR A 197 -6.83 17.01 18.74
N LYS A 198 -8.03 16.58 18.37
CA LYS A 198 -9.29 17.18 18.85
C LYS A 198 -10.14 16.22 19.68
N GLY A 199 -9.53 15.17 20.20
CA GLY A 199 -10.21 14.20 21.07
C GLY A 199 -11.08 13.20 20.32
N TYR A 200 -11.86 12.44 21.07
CA TYR A 200 -12.65 11.30 20.62
C TYR A 200 -14.05 11.68 20.16
N ASP A 201 -14.47 11.16 19.01
CA ASP A 201 -15.85 11.21 18.56
C ASP A 201 -16.35 9.79 18.24
N PRO A 202 -17.33 9.26 19.00
CA PRO A 202 -17.86 7.92 18.74
C PRO A 202 -18.58 7.80 17.38
N ALA A 203 -18.97 8.91 16.74
CA ALA A 203 -19.56 8.89 15.40
C ALA A 203 -18.53 8.59 14.30
N HIS A 204 -17.23 8.68 14.60
CA HIS A 204 -16.14 8.42 13.65
C HIS A 204 -15.82 6.92 13.52
N ALA A 205 -16.83 6.10 13.24
CA ALA A 205 -16.70 4.63 13.21
C ALA A 205 -15.67 4.12 12.18
N ASN A 206 -15.59 4.71 10.98
CA ASN A 206 -14.63 4.29 9.96
C ASN A 206 -13.19 4.66 10.35
N VAL A 207 -13.01 5.81 11.00
CA VAL A 207 -11.71 6.24 11.56
C VAL A 207 -11.26 5.25 12.63
N ILE A 208 -12.14 4.93 13.57
CA ILE A 208 -11.86 3.98 14.65
C ILE A 208 -11.48 2.62 14.06
N ALA A 209 -12.26 2.12 13.09
CA ALA A 209 -11.97 0.87 12.40
C ALA A 209 -10.63 0.89 11.65
N ALA A 210 -10.28 2.01 10.99
CA ALA A 210 -9.02 2.15 10.29
C ALA A 210 -7.81 2.17 11.23
N VAL A 211 -7.90 2.90 12.35
CA VAL A 211 -6.87 2.94 13.38
C VAL A 211 -6.69 1.57 14.01
N ASP A 212 -7.78 0.93 14.45
CA ASP A 212 -7.74 -0.40 15.07
C ASP A 212 -7.12 -1.44 14.14
N ALA A 213 -7.57 -1.48 12.88
CA ALA A 213 -7.06 -2.43 11.89
C ALA A 213 -5.58 -2.27 11.57
N THR A 214 -4.99 -1.11 11.91
CA THR A 214 -3.62 -0.79 11.56
C THR A 214 -2.70 -0.64 12.75
N MET A 215 -3.18 -0.80 13.99
CA MET A 215 -2.36 -0.50 15.17
C MET A 215 -1.03 -1.27 15.20
N SER A 216 -0.99 -2.51 14.72
CA SER A 216 0.24 -3.29 14.65
C SER A 216 1.18 -2.91 13.51
N ASP A 217 0.78 -2.07 12.55
CA ASP A 217 1.61 -1.71 11.40
C ASP A 217 2.33 -0.36 11.61
N VAL A 218 3.59 -0.25 11.19
CA VAL A 218 4.38 1.00 11.26
C VAL A 218 5.24 1.13 10.00
N LEU A 219 5.36 2.35 9.45
CA LEU A 219 6.35 2.62 8.40
C LEU A 219 7.70 2.93 9.04
N TYR A 220 8.75 2.26 8.55
CA TYR A 220 10.13 2.44 8.97
C TYR A 220 11.00 2.94 7.82
N TYR A 221 11.92 3.84 8.13
CA TYR A 221 13.01 4.22 7.24
C TYR A 221 14.30 4.15 8.05
N ASN A 222 15.32 3.43 7.56
CA ASN A 222 16.57 3.19 8.30
C ASN A 222 16.33 2.64 9.73
N ASN A 223 15.39 1.70 9.89
CA ASN A 223 15.01 1.07 11.17
C ASN A 223 14.45 2.03 12.24
N VAL A 224 14.14 3.28 11.90
CA VAL A 224 13.39 4.19 12.77
C VAL A 224 11.99 4.42 12.20
N PRO A 225 10.95 4.61 13.05
CA PRO A 225 9.64 5.00 12.55
C PRO A 225 9.76 6.21 11.64
N LEU A 226 9.10 6.18 10.49
CA LEU A 226 9.13 7.27 9.53
C LEU A 226 8.21 8.39 10.00
N LEU A 227 8.77 9.60 10.11
CA LEU A 227 7.96 10.80 10.19
C LEU A 227 7.25 10.98 8.85
N CYS A 228 5.95 10.72 8.79
CA CYS A 228 5.15 10.77 7.56
C CYS A 228 4.39 12.11 7.47
N TYR A 229 4.91 13.05 6.68
CA TYR A 229 4.22 14.27 6.32
C TYR A 229 3.09 13.98 5.34
N TYR A 230 1.97 14.66 5.50
CA TYR A 230 0.80 14.56 4.64
C TYR A 230 0.14 15.93 4.53
N ALA A 231 -0.56 16.17 3.42
CA ALA A 231 -1.26 17.42 3.16
C ALA A 231 -2.62 17.14 2.50
N ALA A 232 -3.54 18.10 2.58
CA ALA A 232 -4.86 17.93 1.98
C ALA A 232 -4.77 17.69 0.46
N SER A 233 -4.05 18.54 -0.26
CA SER A 233 -3.77 18.36 -1.68
C SER A 233 -2.35 18.82 -2.01
N ASN A 234 -1.66 18.02 -2.81
CA ASN A 234 -0.32 18.28 -3.30
C ASN A 234 -0.33 19.17 -4.56
N GLY A 235 -1.49 19.42 -5.16
CA GLY A 235 -1.66 20.17 -6.41
C GLY A 235 -1.22 19.40 -7.65
N GLY A 236 -1.11 18.06 -7.56
CA GLY A 236 -0.64 17.21 -8.66
C GLY A 236 0.85 16.90 -8.68
N TRP A 237 1.60 17.30 -7.66
CA TRP A 237 3.03 17.00 -7.55
C TRP A 237 3.53 17.03 -6.12
N MET A 238 4.43 16.12 -5.77
CA MET A 238 5.06 15.94 -4.46
C MET A 238 6.46 16.55 -4.43
N ILE A 239 6.77 17.30 -3.38
CA ILE A 239 8.12 17.77 -3.07
C ILE A 239 8.75 16.95 -1.93
N LEU A 240 10.07 17.01 -1.80
CA LEU A 240 10.79 16.37 -0.71
C LEU A 240 10.63 17.16 0.60
N PRO A 241 10.80 16.51 1.76
CA PRO A 241 10.93 17.20 3.04
C PRO A 241 11.97 18.33 2.99
N SER A 242 13.14 18.09 2.39
CA SER A 242 14.22 19.10 2.28
C SER A 242 13.86 20.34 1.47
N ASP A 243 12.97 20.22 0.48
CA ASP A 243 12.47 21.36 -0.31
C ASP A 243 11.60 22.29 0.54
N ARG A 244 11.05 21.78 1.65
CA ARG A 244 10.15 22.53 2.55
C ARG A 244 10.79 22.91 3.88
N TRP A 245 11.60 22.03 4.44
CA TRP A 245 12.23 22.15 5.76
C TRP A 245 13.70 21.82 5.63
N THR A 246 14.59 22.54 6.31
CA THR A 246 16.06 22.37 6.20
C THR A 246 16.56 21.09 6.91
N SER A 247 16.08 19.91 6.50
CA SER A 247 16.47 18.61 7.03
C SER A 247 16.22 17.50 6.00
N PRO A 248 17.27 16.95 5.37
CA PRO A 248 17.13 15.90 4.35
C PRO A 248 17.00 14.49 4.92
N ILE A 249 16.89 14.34 6.25
CA ILE A 249 17.01 13.05 6.96
C ILE A 249 16.03 12.01 6.43
N TYR A 250 14.86 12.44 5.97
CA TYR A 250 13.80 11.55 5.49
C TYR A 250 13.64 11.54 3.96
N ASP A 251 14.36 12.34 3.19
CA ASP A 251 14.11 12.49 1.75
C ASP A 251 14.09 11.16 0.99
N GLY A 252 15.01 10.26 1.32
CA GLY A 252 15.09 8.94 0.68
C GLY A 252 13.88 8.03 0.94
N ALA A 253 13.01 8.36 1.90
CA ALA A 253 11.75 7.68 2.14
C ALA A 253 10.62 8.19 1.25
N TYR A 254 10.70 9.44 0.76
CA TYR A 254 9.60 10.15 0.11
C TYR A 254 9.65 10.05 -1.40
N ASN A 255 8.47 10.08 -2.02
CA ASN A 255 8.37 10.26 -3.46
C ASN A 255 8.52 11.75 -3.83
N TYR A 256 9.16 12.01 -4.97
CA TYR A 256 9.31 13.33 -5.57
C TYR A 256 8.86 13.25 -7.02
N GLY A 257 7.95 14.13 -7.43
CA GLY A 257 7.40 14.11 -8.78
C GLY A 257 5.88 14.15 -8.83
N ALA A 258 5.32 13.78 -9.98
CA ALA A 258 3.89 13.86 -10.25
C ALA A 258 3.03 13.05 -9.26
N ASP A 259 1.96 13.68 -8.77
CA ASP A 259 0.86 13.08 -8.02
C ASP A 259 -0.41 13.07 -8.89
N PRO A 260 -0.52 12.14 -9.86
CA PRO A 260 -1.64 12.11 -10.79
C PRO A 260 -2.97 11.72 -10.12
N TYR A 261 -2.94 11.18 -8.90
CA TYR A 261 -4.16 10.76 -8.20
C TYR A 261 -4.83 11.94 -7.51
N ASP A 262 -4.05 12.90 -7.03
CA ASP A 262 -4.57 14.14 -6.45
C ASP A 262 -5.40 14.93 -7.46
N LEU A 263 -4.88 15.26 -8.65
CA LEU A 263 -5.65 16.04 -9.65
C LEU A 263 -6.80 15.27 -10.31
N LYS A 264 -6.82 13.95 -10.22
CA LYS A 264 -7.97 13.14 -10.66
C LYS A 264 -9.10 13.14 -9.64
N ASN A 265 -8.85 13.55 -8.41
CA ASN A 265 -9.89 13.72 -7.42
C ASN A 265 -10.68 15.00 -7.74
N PRO A 266 -12.01 14.92 -8.01
CA PRO A 266 -12.81 16.11 -8.32
C PRO A 266 -12.94 17.08 -7.13
N SER A 267 -12.67 16.62 -5.91
CA SER A 267 -12.66 17.46 -4.70
C SER A 267 -11.31 18.15 -4.45
N THR A 268 -10.33 18.00 -5.34
CA THR A 268 -9.06 18.70 -5.24
C THR A 268 -9.22 20.18 -5.57
N PRO A 269 -8.81 21.09 -4.65
CA PRO A 269 -8.86 22.52 -4.92
C PRO A 269 -7.93 22.88 -6.08
N VAL A 270 -8.54 23.38 -7.17
CA VAL A 270 -7.84 23.86 -8.35
C VAL A 270 -8.65 24.97 -9.00
N GLU A 271 -7.96 26.04 -9.37
CA GLU A 271 -8.51 27.11 -10.21
C GLU A 271 -7.85 27.06 -11.58
N LYS A 272 -8.60 27.44 -12.61
CA LYS A 272 -8.17 27.32 -14.00
C LYS A 272 -8.55 28.57 -14.78
N VAL A 273 -7.60 29.07 -15.56
CA VAL A 273 -7.84 30.08 -16.59
C VAL A 273 -7.61 29.41 -17.94
N PHE A 274 -8.59 29.47 -18.83
CA PHE A 274 -8.48 28.89 -20.16
C PHE A 274 -7.86 29.90 -21.15
N VAL A 275 -6.85 29.44 -21.87
CA VAL A 275 -6.21 30.17 -22.97
C VAL A 275 -6.48 29.39 -24.24
N SER A 276 -7.43 29.88 -25.04
CA SER A 276 -7.80 29.27 -26.32
C SER A 276 -6.69 29.46 -27.36
N SER A 277 -6.52 28.46 -28.21
CA SER A 277 -5.70 28.55 -29.43
C SER A 277 -6.30 29.52 -30.46
N ILE A 278 -7.63 29.65 -30.47
CA ILE A 278 -8.36 30.69 -31.18
C ILE A 278 -8.33 31.97 -30.33
N TYR A 279 -7.74 33.02 -30.87
CA TYR A 279 -7.60 34.29 -30.17
C TYR A 279 -8.87 35.13 -30.26
N SER A 280 -9.75 35.01 -29.26
CA SER A 280 -10.93 35.87 -29.14
C SER A 280 -11.43 35.96 -27.70
N ASP A 281 -12.08 37.09 -27.37
CA ASP A 281 -12.74 37.29 -26.08
C ASP A 281 -13.76 36.17 -25.81
N ALA A 282 -14.61 35.86 -26.79
CA ALA A 282 -15.62 34.81 -26.67
C ALA A 282 -15.01 33.42 -26.36
N ALA A 283 -13.81 33.11 -26.85
CA ALA A 283 -13.18 31.81 -26.63
C ALA A 283 -12.36 31.74 -25.33
N MET A 284 -11.83 32.87 -24.83
CA MET A 284 -10.92 32.92 -23.68
C MET A 284 -11.59 33.44 -22.40
N GLY A 285 -12.70 34.17 -22.53
CA GLY A 285 -13.33 34.94 -21.47
C GLY A 285 -12.66 36.30 -21.27
N THR A 286 -13.47 37.31 -20.96
CA THR A 286 -13.09 38.73 -20.99
C THR A 286 -11.90 39.09 -20.12
N ALA A 287 -11.81 38.56 -18.90
CA ALA A 287 -10.70 38.85 -18.01
C ALA A 287 -9.36 38.29 -18.53
N ALA A 288 -9.36 37.03 -18.98
CA ALA A 288 -8.17 36.37 -19.53
C ALA A 288 -7.74 36.99 -20.86
N PHE A 289 -8.72 37.28 -21.73
CA PHE A 289 -8.48 37.98 -22.99
C PHE A 289 -7.87 39.36 -22.76
N SER A 290 -8.48 40.21 -21.92
CA SER A 290 -7.98 41.56 -21.64
C SER A 290 -6.55 41.56 -21.06
N PHE A 291 -6.25 40.62 -20.15
CA PHE A 291 -4.93 40.46 -19.56
C PHE A 291 -3.86 40.05 -20.59
N ILE A 292 -4.19 39.14 -21.50
CA ILE A 292 -3.27 38.64 -22.53
C ILE A 292 -3.12 39.65 -23.67
N ASP A 293 -4.22 40.27 -24.08
CA ASP A 293 -4.28 41.24 -25.19
C ASP A 293 -3.42 42.47 -24.93
N SER A 294 -3.59 43.09 -23.75
CA SER A 294 -2.78 44.24 -23.35
C SER A 294 -1.27 43.96 -23.44
N ARG A 295 -0.82 42.74 -23.10
CA ARG A 295 0.59 42.35 -23.17
C ARG A 295 1.07 42.03 -24.58
N LEU A 296 0.26 41.30 -25.36
CA LEU A 296 0.60 40.99 -26.74
C LEU A 296 0.70 42.28 -27.57
N MET A 297 -0.25 43.20 -27.41
CA MET A 297 -0.23 44.50 -28.10
C MET A 297 1.01 45.33 -27.73
N ALA A 298 1.39 45.37 -26.45
CA ALA A 298 2.62 46.02 -26.01
C ALA A 298 3.88 45.37 -26.59
N ALA A 299 3.92 44.03 -26.67
CA ALA A 299 5.07 43.30 -27.20
C ALA A 299 5.23 43.46 -28.72
N VAL A 300 4.12 43.52 -29.46
CA VAL A 300 4.09 43.82 -30.89
C VAL A 300 4.68 45.22 -31.14
N ALA A 301 4.23 46.22 -30.38
CA ALA A 301 4.71 47.59 -30.51
C ALA A 301 6.21 47.73 -30.17
N ALA A 302 6.70 46.99 -29.17
CA ALA A 302 8.07 47.12 -28.69
C ALA A 302 9.14 46.44 -29.56
N ARG A 303 8.79 45.41 -30.35
CA ARG A 303 9.76 44.58 -31.06
C ARG A 303 9.97 44.92 -32.54
N GLY A 304 9.21 45.86 -33.10
CA GLY A 304 9.31 46.17 -34.53
C GLY A 304 9.07 44.95 -35.43
N VAL A 305 8.27 43.98 -34.95
CA VAL A 305 8.02 42.69 -35.64
C VAL A 305 7.18 42.88 -36.90
N ILE A 306 6.49 44.02 -36.98
CA ILE A 306 5.74 44.47 -38.15
C ILE A 306 6.70 45.31 -38.99
N PRO A 307 6.99 44.91 -40.24
CA PRO A 307 7.82 45.71 -41.13
C PRO A 307 7.24 47.12 -41.34
N ASN A 308 8.10 48.10 -41.60
CA ASN A 308 7.71 49.52 -41.73
C ASN A 308 6.72 49.81 -42.88
N ASP A 309 6.51 48.86 -43.78
CA ASP A 309 5.57 48.87 -44.91
C ASP A 309 4.26 48.09 -44.64
N TYR A 310 4.03 47.66 -43.39
CA TYR A 310 2.85 46.91 -42.95
C TYR A 310 2.19 47.57 -41.74
N THR A 311 0.87 47.35 -41.61
CA THR A 311 0.05 47.68 -40.45
C THR A 311 -0.31 46.42 -39.68
N PHE A 312 -0.57 46.57 -38.37
CA PHE A 312 -1.01 45.45 -37.53
C PHE A 312 -2.40 44.98 -37.97
N GLY A 313 -2.49 43.71 -38.39
CA GLY A 313 -3.73 43.07 -38.85
C GLY A 313 -4.43 42.23 -37.78
N GLY A 314 -3.92 42.21 -36.54
CA GLY A 314 -4.46 41.42 -35.43
C GLY A 314 -3.60 40.21 -35.02
N ILE A 315 -3.95 39.60 -33.89
CA ILE A 315 -3.39 38.32 -33.45
C ILE A 315 -4.24 37.20 -34.06
N GLN A 316 -3.59 36.24 -34.70
CA GLN A 316 -4.26 35.17 -35.45
C GLN A 316 -4.53 33.94 -34.57
N SER A 317 -3.53 33.52 -33.80
CA SER A 317 -3.60 32.33 -32.95
C SER A 317 -2.68 32.44 -31.75
N VAL A 318 -3.03 31.72 -30.68
CA VAL A 318 -2.07 31.35 -29.63
C VAL A 318 -1.47 30.01 -30.02
N ASP A 319 -0.16 29.98 -30.21
CA ASP A 319 0.55 28.81 -30.74
C ASP A 319 1.06 27.90 -29.61
N SER A 320 1.48 28.51 -28.50
CA SER A 320 1.93 27.75 -27.32
C SER A 320 1.85 28.57 -26.04
N VAL A 321 1.64 27.86 -24.94
CA VAL A 321 1.76 28.37 -23.58
C VAL A 321 2.64 27.40 -22.80
N THR A 322 3.74 27.91 -22.25
CA THR A 322 4.69 27.13 -21.45
C THR A 322 4.92 27.82 -20.11
N SER A 323 5.19 27.04 -19.07
CA SER A 323 5.57 27.54 -17.75
C SER A 323 6.89 26.89 -17.35
N TYR A 324 7.79 27.69 -16.77
CA TYR A 324 9.08 27.22 -16.29
C TYR A 324 9.24 27.55 -14.80
N GLY A 325 9.93 26.67 -14.09
CA GLY A 325 10.31 26.91 -12.71
C GLY A 325 11.31 28.03 -12.48
N SER A 326 11.53 28.31 -11.20
CA SER A 326 12.55 29.22 -10.69
C SER A 326 13.98 28.89 -11.18
N THR A 327 14.21 27.62 -11.56
CA THR A 327 15.48 27.11 -12.10
C THR A 327 15.48 26.93 -13.63
N GLY A 328 14.40 27.30 -14.32
CA GLY A 328 14.26 27.14 -15.77
C GLY A 328 13.85 25.74 -16.25
N TYR A 329 13.62 24.81 -15.31
CA TYR A 329 13.16 23.46 -15.63
C TYR A 329 11.61 23.35 -15.55
N PRO A 330 10.98 22.55 -16.43
CA PRO A 330 9.53 22.35 -16.45
C PRO A 330 9.00 21.42 -15.33
N ASP A 331 9.90 20.73 -14.60
CA ASP A 331 9.57 19.80 -13.51
C ASP A 331 9.63 20.45 -12.11
N ASP A 332 9.92 21.75 -12.05
CA ASP A 332 9.89 22.53 -10.80
C ASP A 332 8.43 22.91 -10.47
N LEU A 333 8.12 23.20 -9.22
CA LEU A 333 6.75 23.51 -8.79
C LEU A 333 6.49 24.94 -8.43
N ASN A 334 7.56 25.72 -8.29
CA ASN A 334 7.44 27.16 -8.13
C ASN A 334 7.58 27.82 -9.49
N HIS A 335 6.66 27.51 -10.41
CA HIS A 335 6.61 28.24 -11.68
C HIS A 335 6.18 29.66 -11.36
N LEU A 336 7.11 30.58 -11.50
CA LEU A 336 6.86 32.00 -11.30
C LEU A 336 6.46 32.68 -12.59
N ASN A 337 6.80 32.09 -13.74
CA ASN A 337 6.70 32.68 -15.06
C ASN A 337 5.94 31.75 -16.03
N VAL A 338 5.15 32.39 -16.90
CA VAL A 338 4.46 31.77 -18.03
C VAL A 338 4.86 32.51 -19.29
N THR A 339 5.32 31.75 -20.28
CA THR A 339 5.65 32.23 -21.60
C THR A 339 4.54 31.83 -22.57
N LEU A 340 4.00 32.81 -23.30
CA LEU A 340 2.99 32.60 -24.34
C LEU A 340 3.57 33.04 -25.68
N THR A 341 3.46 32.19 -26.70
CA THR A 341 3.81 32.53 -28.09
C THR A 341 2.55 32.54 -28.94
N ALA A 342 2.37 33.63 -29.70
CA ALA A 342 1.24 33.84 -30.58
C ALA A 342 1.71 34.23 -31.98
N THR A 343 0.92 33.87 -32.99
CA THR A 343 1.13 34.30 -34.37
C THR A 343 0.35 35.59 -34.62
N VAL A 344 1.06 36.59 -35.11
CA VAL A 344 0.54 37.92 -35.43
C VAL A 344 0.45 38.09 -36.93
N ARG A 345 -0.67 38.64 -37.40
CA ARG A 345 -0.92 39.00 -38.80
C ARG A 345 -0.58 40.47 -39.03
N ALA A 346 0.09 40.75 -40.14
CA ALA A 346 0.33 42.10 -40.64
C ALA A 346 -0.15 42.23 -42.09
N ASN A 347 -0.79 43.35 -42.41
CA ASN A 347 -1.31 43.66 -43.74
C ASN A 347 -0.53 44.84 -44.33
N MET A 348 -0.21 44.84 -45.62
CA MET A 348 0.48 45.98 -46.27
C MET A 348 -0.35 47.28 -46.16
N TYR A 349 0.32 48.44 -46.14
CA TYR A 349 -0.38 49.73 -46.21
C TYR A 349 -1.26 49.82 -47.47
N ASP A 350 -2.51 50.23 -47.29
CA ASP A 350 -3.53 50.38 -48.33
C ASP A 350 -3.24 51.51 -49.36
N ASN A 351 -2.02 52.08 -49.34
CA ASN A 351 -1.63 53.24 -50.15
C ASN A 351 -0.97 52.87 -51.49
N LEU A 352 -0.95 51.60 -51.91
CA LEU A 352 -0.49 51.22 -53.25
C LEU A 352 -1.66 51.26 -54.26
N ILE A 353 -2.02 52.49 -54.62
CA ILE A 353 -2.70 52.99 -55.84
C ILE A 353 -3.59 51.97 -56.60
N PRO A 354 -4.93 52.13 -56.62
CA PRO A 354 -5.76 51.46 -57.61
C PRO A 354 -5.48 52.04 -59.01
N THR A 355 -5.14 51.17 -59.97
CA THR A 355 -5.04 51.57 -61.39
C THR A 355 -6.45 51.90 -61.90
N PRO A 356 -6.69 53.05 -62.57
CA PRO A 356 -8.03 53.43 -63.01
C PRO A 356 -8.56 52.47 -64.08
N THR A 357 -9.71 51.87 -63.82
CA THR A 357 -10.50 51.09 -64.80
C THR A 357 -11.00 52.03 -65.91
N PRO A 358 -10.86 51.69 -67.21
CA PRO A 358 -11.36 52.53 -68.29
C PRO A 358 -12.89 52.65 -68.25
N SER A 359 -13.37 53.89 -68.30
CA SER A 359 -14.78 54.25 -68.43
C SER A 359 -15.27 53.96 -69.85
N PHE A 360 -16.31 53.12 -69.98
CA PHE A 360 -17.09 53.02 -71.21
C PHE A 360 -18.45 53.70 -71.01
N ALA A 361 -18.79 54.57 -71.97
CA ALA A 361 -19.98 55.41 -71.96
C ALA A 361 -21.29 54.59 -71.99
N PRO A 362 -22.36 55.03 -71.31
CA PRO A 362 -23.63 54.32 -71.29
C PRO A 362 -24.39 54.49 -72.62
N THR A 363 -24.84 53.38 -73.20
CA THR A 363 -25.86 53.36 -74.26
C THR A 363 -27.24 53.11 -73.63
N LEU A 364 -28.23 53.92 -74.01
CA LEU A 364 -29.59 53.93 -73.47
C LEU A 364 -30.52 52.94 -74.20
N SER A 365 -31.36 52.22 -73.45
CA SER A 365 -32.80 51.91 -73.72
C SER A 365 -33.28 50.58 -73.10
N PRO A 366 -34.60 50.33 -72.95
CA PRO A 366 -35.67 51.23 -72.54
C PRO A 366 -36.44 50.71 -71.30
N THR A 367 -37.11 51.64 -70.63
CA THR A 367 -38.03 51.43 -69.50
C THR A 367 -39.31 50.70 -69.92
N PRO A 368 -39.89 49.86 -69.04
CA PRO A 368 -41.34 49.85 -68.87
C PRO A 368 -41.76 50.36 -67.49
N SER A 369 -42.73 51.27 -67.56
CA SER A 369 -43.35 52.06 -66.50
C SER A 369 -44.47 51.30 -65.79
N PHE A 370 -44.90 51.87 -64.66
CA PHE A 370 -46.21 51.85 -63.97
C PHE A 370 -46.15 51.23 -62.56
N ALA A 371 -46.76 51.77 -61.51
CA ALA A 371 -47.15 53.11 -61.05
C ALA A 371 -47.47 52.94 -59.53
N PRO A 372 -47.47 54.01 -58.72
CA PRO A 372 -47.27 53.95 -57.26
C PRO A 372 -48.58 53.96 -56.45
N THR A 373 -48.61 53.46 -55.21
CA THR A 373 -49.22 54.11 -54.01
C THR A 373 -48.97 53.32 -52.68
N PRO A 374 -49.27 53.82 -51.46
CA PRO A 374 -48.27 54.37 -50.52
C PRO A 374 -48.17 53.66 -49.14
N SER A 375 -47.20 54.16 -48.36
CA SER A 375 -46.86 53.92 -46.94
C SER A 375 -48.02 54.07 -45.93
N PRO A 376 -47.88 53.45 -44.73
CA PRO A 376 -47.97 54.26 -43.51
C PRO A 376 -46.84 54.03 -42.48
N THR A 377 -46.35 55.16 -41.94
CA THR A 377 -45.62 55.35 -40.67
C THR A 377 -46.56 55.19 -39.45
N PRO A 378 -46.12 54.72 -38.27
CA PRO A 378 -45.78 55.62 -37.13
C PRO A 378 -44.61 55.09 -36.25
N THR A 379 -43.66 55.90 -35.76
CA THR A 379 -43.67 56.85 -34.61
C THR A 379 -43.62 56.19 -33.22
N PHE A 380 -42.53 56.49 -32.50
CA PHE A 380 -42.20 56.09 -31.13
C PHE A 380 -43.02 56.83 -30.05
N ALA A 381 -43.17 56.21 -28.86
CA ALA A 381 -43.29 56.93 -27.59
C ALA A 381 -42.74 56.08 -26.40
N PRO A 382 -42.24 56.70 -25.31
CA PRO A 382 -41.36 56.08 -24.31
C PRO A 382 -42.10 55.80 -22.98
N ILE A 383 -41.41 55.21 -21.97
CA ILE A 383 -41.25 55.75 -20.58
C ILE A 383 -40.98 54.70 -19.48
N ALA A 384 -40.13 55.15 -18.54
CA ALA A 384 -39.96 54.92 -17.09
C ALA A 384 -39.34 53.63 -16.50
N THR A 385 -38.20 53.91 -15.87
CA THR A 385 -37.60 53.39 -14.62
C THR A 385 -38.60 53.08 -13.49
N PRO A 386 -38.23 52.17 -12.57
CA PRO A 386 -38.09 52.61 -11.18
C PRO A 386 -36.91 52.00 -10.39
N SER A 387 -36.65 52.61 -9.23
CA SER A 387 -35.73 52.29 -8.10
C SER A 387 -36.47 52.76 -6.81
N PRO A 388 -36.08 52.45 -5.55
CA PRO A 388 -35.71 51.18 -4.89
C PRO A 388 -36.45 50.92 -3.52
N THR A 389 -36.09 49.79 -2.85
CA THR A 389 -36.10 49.46 -1.36
C THR A 389 -37.42 49.09 -0.63
N PRO A 390 -37.43 48.44 0.59
CA PRO A 390 -36.44 47.60 1.31
C PRO A 390 -37.00 46.33 2.05
N GLU A 391 -36.06 45.54 2.61
CA GLU A 391 -36.05 44.53 3.72
C GLU A 391 -37.33 43.99 4.43
N GLY A 392 -37.30 42.69 4.78
CA GLY A 392 -37.89 42.18 6.04
C GLY A 392 -38.42 40.72 6.10
N MET A 393 -37.87 39.94 7.05
CA MET A 393 -38.46 38.79 7.79
C MET A 393 -38.43 37.34 7.22
N THR A 394 -37.73 36.46 7.95
CA THR A 394 -38.03 35.02 8.23
C THR A 394 -39.00 34.93 9.44
N PRO A 395 -39.74 33.83 9.79
CA PRO A 395 -39.35 32.39 9.75
C PRO A 395 -40.43 31.28 9.48
N GLU A 396 -39.99 30.04 9.13
CA GLU A 396 -40.52 28.66 9.47
C GLU A 396 -41.98 28.18 9.11
N PRO A 397 -42.37 26.86 9.22
CA PRO A 397 -42.03 25.65 8.42
C PRO A 397 -43.22 24.70 7.96
N LEU A 398 -42.89 23.64 7.17
CA LEU A 398 -43.61 22.34 6.91
C LEU A 398 -44.94 22.30 6.08
N PRO A 399 -45.41 21.14 5.51
CA PRO A 399 -44.81 19.81 5.23
C PRO A 399 -45.12 19.14 3.84
N GLU A 400 -44.48 17.98 3.63
CA GLU A 400 -44.77 16.73 2.85
C GLU A 400 -45.82 16.60 1.73
N GLY A 401 -45.46 15.74 0.74
CA GLY A 401 -46.33 15.00 -0.20
C GLY A 401 -46.43 15.66 -1.59
N GLU A 402 -46.32 15.03 -2.76
CA GLU A 402 -46.49 13.64 -3.19
C GLU A 402 -45.72 13.41 -4.51
N THR A 403 -45.47 12.15 -4.85
CA THR A 403 -45.11 11.70 -6.22
C THR A 403 -46.42 11.29 -6.94
N PRO A 404 -46.58 11.52 -8.25
CA PRO A 404 -46.29 10.44 -9.20
C PRO A 404 -45.82 10.85 -10.63
N THR A 405 -44.87 10.07 -11.17
CA THR A 405 -44.81 9.33 -12.47
C THR A 405 -45.34 9.96 -13.79
N PRO A 406 -44.67 9.68 -14.97
CA PRO A 406 -44.63 10.57 -16.14
C PRO A 406 -45.51 10.15 -17.33
N THR A 407 -45.76 11.06 -18.28
CA THR A 407 -46.22 10.77 -19.67
C THR A 407 -46.06 12.04 -20.57
N PRO A 408 -46.13 11.98 -21.91
CA PRO A 408 -45.14 11.48 -22.87
C PRO A 408 -44.61 12.56 -23.85
N THR A 409 -43.56 12.17 -24.58
CA THR A 409 -42.99 12.83 -25.76
C THR A 409 -43.98 12.89 -26.94
N MET A 410 -44.04 14.01 -27.66
CA MET A 410 -44.57 14.07 -29.03
C MET A 410 -43.51 14.62 -29.99
N GLU A 411 -43.23 13.79 -30.99
CA GLU A 411 -42.44 14.01 -32.19
C GLU A 411 -43.36 14.56 -33.31
N PRO A 412 -42.94 15.58 -34.09
CA PRO A 412 -43.66 15.93 -35.32
C PRO A 412 -43.08 15.23 -36.55
N THR A 413 -43.92 14.41 -37.19
CA THR A 413 -43.76 13.80 -38.53
C THR A 413 -44.07 14.83 -39.65
N PRO A 414 -43.41 14.76 -40.84
CA PRO A 414 -43.49 15.78 -41.90
C PRO A 414 -44.67 15.59 -42.87
N SER A 415 -44.98 16.63 -43.66
CA SER A 415 -45.92 16.58 -44.79
C SER A 415 -45.46 17.52 -45.93
N PRO A 416 -45.75 17.22 -47.22
CA PRO A 416 -44.88 17.50 -48.37
C PRO A 416 -45.28 18.73 -49.20
N THR A 417 -44.33 19.25 -49.98
CA THR A 417 -44.57 20.31 -50.99
C THR A 417 -43.96 19.87 -52.33
N PRO A 418 -44.68 20.03 -53.47
CA PRO A 418 -44.40 19.34 -54.73
C PRO A 418 -43.26 19.94 -55.56
N THR A 419 -42.62 19.04 -56.31
CA THR A 419 -41.57 19.27 -57.31
C THR A 419 -42.18 19.66 -58.67
N PHE A 420 -41.64 20.68 -59.32
CA PHE A 420 -41.76 20.89 -60.77
C PHE A 420 -40.36 21.01 -61.37
N GLU A 421 -40.06 20.10 -62.29
CA GLU A 421 -38.82 20.02 -63.07
C GLU A 421 -39.04 20.71 -64.43
N PRO A 422 -38.17 21.65 -64.84
CA PRO A 422 -38.06 22.04 -66.25
C PRO A 422 -36.82 21.43 -66.92
N THR A 423 -37.08 20.74 -68.04
CA THR A 423 -36.12 20.18 -69.02
C THR A 423 -35.31 21.27 -69.75
N PRO A 424 -34.04 21.05 -70.13
CA PRO A 424 -33.16 22.10 -70.65
C PRO A 424 -33.36 22.41 -72.15
N SER A 425 -33.09 23.67 -72.53
CA SER A 425 -32.91 24.10 -73.93
C SER A 425 -31.55 24.82 -74.08
N PRO A 426 -30.74 24.55 -75.12
CA PRO A 426 -29.39 25.07 -75.23
C PRO A 426 -29.30 26.35 -76.07
N THR A 427 -28.75 27.45 -75.54
CA THR A 427 -28.15 28.56 -76.32
C THR A 427 -27.36 29.51 -75.39
N PRO A 428 -26.45 30.35 -75.92
CA PRO A 428 -25.05 30.10 -76.25
C PRO A 428 -24.08 30.52 -75.13
N THR A 429 -22.93 29.85 -75.08
CA THR A 429 -21.81 30.15 -74.17
C THR A 429 -21.12 31.46 -74.59
N PHE A 430 -21.15 32.46 -73.72
CA PHE A 430 -20.14 33.52 -73.70
C PHE A 430 -19.23 33.27 -72.51
N GLU A 431 -17.96 33.02 -72.79
CA GLU A 431 -16.89 32.91 -71.80
C GLU A 431 -16.65 34.32 -71.22
N PRO A 432 -16.93 34.59 -69.93
CA PRO A 432 -16.47 35.82 -69.33
C PRO A 432 -14.94 35.73 -69.19
N THR A 433 -14.23 36.54 -69.96
CA THR A 433 -12.82 36.87 -69.76
C THR A 433 -12.60 37.21 -68.28
N PRO A 434 -11.59 36.63 -67.60
CA PRO A 434 -11.32 36.95 -66.20
C PRO A 434 -11.04 38.45 -66.06
N SER A 435 -11.86 39.11 -65.23
CA SER A 435 -11.52 40.41 -64.66
C SER A 435 -10.25 40.23 -63.82
N PRO A 436 -9.23 41.12 -63.90
CA PRO A 436 -8.05 41.00 -63.06
C PRO A 436 -8.46 41.10 -61.59
N THR A 437 -8.28 39.99 -60.89
CA THR A 437 -8.26 39.84 -59.44
C THR A 437 -7.47 41.00 -58.80
N PRO A 438 -8.00 41.74 -57.81
CA PRO A 438 -7.13 42.39 -56.85
C PRO A 438 -6.53 41.29 -55.96
N GLU A 439 -5.45 40.67 -56.42
CA GLU A 439 -4.50 39.95 -55.59
C GLU A 439 -3.32 40.95 -55.43
N ILE A 440 -2.79 41.27 -54.24
CA ILE A 440 -2.57 40.43 -53.07
C ILE A 440 -2.56 41.39 -51.86
N GLU A 441 -3.43 41.17 -50.88
CA GLU A 441 -3.14 41.62 -49.51
C GLU A 441 -1.92 40.80 -49.07
N THR A 442 -0.70 41.33 -49.23
CA THR A 442 0.50 40.57 -48.84
C THR A 442 0.43 40.41 -47.33
N VAL A 443 -0.07 39.27 -46.86
CA VAL A 443 -0.18 38.95 -45.45
C VAL A 443 1.17 38.41 -44.99
N LYS A 444 1.78 39.07 -44.00
CA LYS A 444 2.94 38.51 -43.29
C LYS A 444 2.51 38.03 -41.92
N THR A 445 3.02 36.86 -41.54
CA THR A 445 2.84 36.29 -40.20
C THR A 445 4.17 36.29 -39.47
N SER A 446 4.17 36.75 -38.23
CA SER A 446 5.35 36.74 -37.35
C SER A 446 4.98 36.19 -35.98
N GLN A 447 5.90 35.49 -35.32
CA GLN A 447 5.69 35.04 -33.95
C GLN A 447 6.05 36.12 -32.94
N VAL A 448 5.22 36.26 -31.90
CA VAL A 448 5.45 37.16 -30.79
C VAL A 448 5.34 36.37 -29.49
N THR A 449 6.36 36.48 -28.66
CA THR A 449 6.40 35.82 -27.35
C THR A 449 6.27 36.85 -26.22
N ILE A 450 5.31 36.65 -25.32
CA ILE A 450 5.21 37.40 -24.07
C ILE A 450 5.55 36.51 -22.89
N ASN A 451 6.04 37.14 -21.82
CA ASN A 451 6.23 36.48 -20.53
C ASN A 451 5.48 37.28 -19.47
N PHE A 452 4.84 36.59 -18.54
CA PHE A 452 4.19 37.18 -17.38
C PHE A 452 4.31 36.26 -16.18
N THR A 453 4.20 36.84 -15.00
CA THR A 453 4.28 36.13 -13.73
C THR A 453 2.91 35.74 -13.21
N PHE A 454 2.85 34.71 -12.36
CA PHE A 454 1.61 34.39 -11.65
C PHE A 454 1.19 35.48 -10.67
N ALA A 455 2.15 36.24 -10.12
CA ALA A 455 1.85 37.41 -9.30
C ALA A 455 1.05 38.48 -10.07
N GLU A 456 1.38 38.71 -11.35
CA GLU A 456 0.62 39.61 -12.20
C GLU A 456 -0.78 39.09 -12.50
N MET A 457 -0.94 37.77 -12.70
CA MET A 457 -2.27 37.17 -12.92
C MET A 457 -3.18 37.33 -11.69
N VAL A 458 -2.63 37.11 -10.50
CA VAL A 458 -3.35 37.31 -9.23
C VAL A 458 -3.68 38.78 -9.03
N ALA A 459 -2.73 39.70 -9.31
CA ALA A 459 -2.97 41.14 -9.24
C ALA A 459 -4.05 41.61 -10.22
N ALA A 460 -4.18 40.94 -11.37
CA ALA A 460 -5.24 41.18 -12.34
C ALA A 460 -6.59 40.52 -11.99
N GLY A 461 -6.68 39.82 -10.85
CA GLY A 461 -7.91 39.19 -10.39
C GLY A 461 -8.33 37.95 -11.18
N LEU A 462 -7.41 37.31 -11.91
CA LEU A 462 -7.72 36.10 -12.69
C LEU A 462 -7.99 34.86 -11.82
N TYR A 463 -7.46 34.87 -10.59
CA TYR A 463 -7.63 33.81 -9.60
C TYR A 463 -8.21 34.41 -8.32
N PRO A 464 -9.37 33.93 -7.82
CA PRO A 464 -9.95 34.43 -6.58
C PRO A 464 -9.20 33.93 -5.33
N SER A 465 -8.57 32.76 -5.37
CA SER A 465 -7.82 32.23 -4.23
C SER A 465 -6.40 32.76 -4.21
N THR A 466 -5.92 33.10 -3.02
CA THR A 466 -4.50 33.41 -2.76
C THR A 466 -3.80 32.35 -1.91
N VAL A 467 -4.54 31.31 -1.48
CA VAL A 467 -4.05 30.29 -0.56
C VAL A 467 -3.46 29.06 -1.27
N LEU A 468 -3.79 28.87 -2.54
CA LEU A 468 -3.18 27.87 -3.41
C LEU A 468 -1.76 28.33 -3.82
N LYS A 469 -0.89 27.40 -4.23
CA LYS A 469 0.57 27.69 -4.27
C LYS A 469 1.30 27.18 -5.50
N ILE A 470 0.82 26.13 -6.16
CA ILE A 470 1.43 25.63 -7.38
C ILE A 470 0.76 26.31 -8.55
N PHE A 471 1.58 26.71 -9.50
CA PHE A 471 1.12 27.21 -10.76
C PHE A 471 1.78 26.49 -11.94
N TYR A 472 1.05 26.22 -13.01
CA TYR A 472 1.62 25.66 -14.24
C TYR A 472 0.64 25.75 -15.40
N ALA A 473 1.14 25.63 -16.63
CA ALA A 473 0.33 25.49 -17.82
C ALA A 473 0.19 24.01 -18.19
N ALA A 474 -1.02 23.57 -18.55
CA ALA A 474 -1.27 22.24 -19.09
C ALA A 474 -2.02 22.35 -20.42
N PRO A 475 -1.60 21.63 -21.48
CA PRO A 475 -2.34 21.59 -22.73
C PRO A 475 -3.70 20.90 -22.54
N THR A 476 -4.70 21.35 -23.29
CA THR A 476 -6.04 20.77 -23.35
C THR A 476 -6.56 20.84 -24.80
N GLU A 477 -7.70 20.22 -25.07
CA GLU A 477 -8.37 20.36 -26.36
C GLU A 477 -8.69 21.85 -26.63
N GLY A 478 -8.28 22.34 -27.79
CA GLY A 478 -8.52 23.73 -28.21
C GLY A 478 -7.65 24.79 -27.53
N GLY A 479 -6.71 24.46 -26.64
CA GLY A 479 -5.86 25.45 -26.00
C GLY A 479 -5.07 24.95 -24.78
N TRP A 480 -4.96 25.78 -23.75
CA TRP A 480 -4.21 25.50 -22.52
C TRP A 480 -4.97 25.96 -21.28
N TYR A 481 -4.84 25.23 -20.19
CA TYR A 481 -5.20 25.72 -18.87
C TYR A 481 -3.96 26.28 -18.18
N LEU A 482 -4.08 27.49 -17.65
CA LEU A 482 -3.23 27.98 -16.58
C LEU A 482 -3.88 27.51 -15.27
N LEU A 483 -3.16 26.75 -14.47
CA LEU A 483 -3.67 26.15 -13.25
C LEU A 483 -3.05 26.82 -12.03
N HIS A 484 -3.88 26.99 -11.00
CA HIS A 484 -3.49 27.35 -9.64
C HIS A 484 -4.03 26.29 -8.68
N ALA A 485 -3.13 25.56 -8.01
CA ALA A 485 -3.47 24.36 -7.24
C ALA A 485 -2.64 24.24 -5.95
N ARG A 486 -2.81 23.11 -5.24
CA ARG A 486 -2.19 22.73 -3.95
C ARG A 486 -2.79 23.43 -2.75
N TYR A 487 -3.29 22.63 -1.81
CA TYR A 487 -3.75 23.08 -0.50
C TYR A 487 -2.97 22.34 0.59
N GLY A 488 -1.93 23.00 1.11
CA GLY A 488 -1.01 22.44 2.10
C GLY A 488 0.45 22.67 1.74
N HIS A 489 1.35 21.84 2.29
CA HIS A 489 2.80 21.96 2.05
C HIS A 489 3.29 21.11 0.87
N GLY A 490 2.54 20.08 0.45
CA GLY A 490 2.85 19.28 -0.73
C GLY A 490 3.93 18.21 -0.57
N VAL A 491 4.22 17.82 0.68
CA VAL A 491 5.24 16.83 1.01
C VAL A 491 4.54 15.55 1.44
N GLY A 492 4.93 14.41 0.87
CA GLY A 492 4.35 13.11 1.20
C GLY A 492 2.90 12.94 0.74
N MET A 493 2.09 12.27 1.55
CA MET A 493 0.76 11.81 1.14
C MET A 493 -0.24 12.97 0.94
N SER A 494 -0.81 13.05 -0.26
CA SER A 494 -2.03 13.85 -0.48
C SER A 494 -3.24 13.09 0.05
N GLN A 495 -4.03 13.71 0.92
CA GLN A 495 -5.28 13.13 1.41
C GLN A 495 -6.29 12.95 0.27
N ARG A 496 -6.36 13.91 -0.68
CA ARG A 496 -7.19 13.79 -1.89
C ARG A 496 -6.68 12.71 -2.83
N GLY A 497 -5.37 12.62 -3.04
CA GLY A 497 -4.79 11.55 -3.85
C GLY A 497 -5.01 10.17 -3.22
N ALA A 498 -4.81 10.02 -1.91
CA ALA A 498 -5.12 8.80 -1.17
C ALA A 498 -6.61 8.41 -1.27
N GLN A 499 -7.52 9.39 -1.14
CA GLN A 499 -8.96 9.17 -1.33
C GLN A 499 -9.27 8.63 -2.74
N TYR A 500 -8.70 9.24 -3.78
CA TYR A 500 -8.92 8.79 -5.16
C TYR A 500 -8.32 7.40 -5.41
N MET A 501 -7.09 7.15 -4.91
CA MET A 501 -6.45 5.83 -4.99
C MET A 501 -7.32 4.75 -4.34
N ALA A 502 -7.84 5.00 -3.15
CA ALA A 502 -8.71 4.05 -2.48
C ALA A 502 -10.02 3.81 -3.26
N ASN A 503 -10.62 4.86 -3.83
CA ASN A 503 -11.83 4.75 -4.67
C ASN A 503 -11.63 3.88 -5.93
N ILE A 504 -10.41 3.82 -6.48
CA ILE A 504 -10.08 2.94 -7.60
C ILE A 504 -9.56 1.56 -7.15
N GLY A 505 -9.77 1.20 -5.89
CA GLY A 505 -9.46 -0.12 -5.33
C GLY A 505 -8.02 -0.32 -4.86
N LYS A 506 -7.24 0.76 -4.66
CA LYS A 506 -5.90 0.64 -4.05
C LYS A 506 -6.01 0.40 -2.55
N THR A 507 -5.15 -0.47 -2.04
CA THR A 507 -5.04 -0.71 -0.60
C THR A 507 -4.23 0.39 0.08
N TYR A 508 -4.32 0.53 1.40
CA TYR A 508 -3.49 1.46 2.16
C TYR A 508 -1.99 1.18 1.96
N ARG A 509 -1.60 -0.07 1.71
CA ARG A 509 -0.22 -0.45 1.38
C ARG A 509 0.21 0.13 0.04
N ASP A 510 -0.65 0.08 -0.98
CA ASP A 510 -0.37 0.69 -2.29
C ASP A 510 -0.27 2.22 -2.20
N ILE A 511 -1.15 2.84 -1.41
CA ILE A 511 -1.16 4.29 -1.17
C ILE A 511 0.15 4.71 -0.50
N LEU A 512 0.52 4.05 0.60
CA LEU A 512 1.75 4.36 1.32
C LEU A 512 3.00 4.06 0.50
N ALA A 513 3.02 2.99 -0.30
CA ALA A 513 4.13 2.68 -1.18
C ALA A 513 4.28 3.71 -2.32
N PHE A 514 3.19 4.35 -2.75
CA PHE A 514 3.25 5.43 -3.73
C PHE A 514 3.84 6.72 -3.14
N TYR A 515 3.43 7.09 -1.94
CA TYR A 515 3.85 8.36 -1.30
C TYR A 515 5.19 8.26 -0.56
N TYR A 516 5.49 7.09 0.01
CA TYR A 516 6.68 6.82 0.81
C TYR A 516 7.43 5.57 0.30
N PRO A 517 7.88 5.54 -0.97
CA PRO A 517 8.44 4.35 -1.62
C PRO A 517 9.74 3.85 -0.99
N GLY A 518 10.48 4.70 -0.28
CA GLY A 518 11.69 4.28 0.44
C GLY A 518 11.42 3.75 1.84
N ALA A 519 10.18 3.82 2.31
CA ALA A 519 9.76 3.28 3.60
C ALA A 519 9.47 1.78 3.50
N THR A 520 9.67 1.07 4.61
CA THR A 520 9.30 -0.33 4.76
C THR A 520 8.17 -0.48 5.76
N LEU A 521 7.17 -1.29 5.43
CA LEU A 521 6.09 -1.62 6.36
C LEU A 521 6.58 -2.70 7.32
N GLY A 522 6.66 -2.37 8.59
CA GLY A 522 7.00 -3.27 9.68
C GLY A 522 5.83 -3.48 10.64
N THR A 523 6.03 -4.40 11.58
CA THR A 523 5.05 -4.72 12.62
C THR A 523 5.59 -4.32 13.99
N MET A 524 4.75 -3.71 14.82
CA MET A 524 5.01 -3.46 16.24
C MET A 524 4.02 -4.26 17.10
N ALA A 525 4.50 -4.77 18.23
CA ALA A 525 3.62 -5.27 19.27
C ALA A 525 2.81 -4.10 19.84
N TYR A 526 1.49 -4.26 19.92
CA TYR A 526 0.61 -3.26 20.50
C TYR A 526 -0.49 -3.94 21.31
N VAL A 527 -0.70 -3.47 22.54
CA VAL A 527 -1.77 -3.92 23.41
C VAL A 527 -2.88 -2.87 23.38
N PHE A 528 -4.08 -3.30 22.99
CA PHE A 528 -5.24 -2.41 22.99
C PHE A 528 -5.68 -2.09 24.42
N PRO A 529 -5.99 -0.83 24.74
CA PRO A 529 -6.41 -0.43 26.08
C PRO A 529 -7.69 -1.15 26.54
N GLU A 530 -8.60 -1.46 25.63
CA GLU A 530 -9.82 -2.24 25.88
C GLU A 530 -9.53 -3.63 26.46
N THR A 531 -8.37 -4.22 26.15
CA THR A 531 -8.00 -5.57 26.58
C THR A 531 -7.46 -5.62 28.01
N VAL A 532 -7.14 -4.47 28.60
CA VAL A 532 -6.55 -4.34 29.94
C VAL A 532 -7.62 -4.06 31.01
N GLY A 533 -8.76 -3.49 30.63
CA GLY A 533 -9.80 -2.99 31.54
C GLY A 533 -11.02 -3.90 31.76
N SER A 534 -11.13 -5.04 31.07
CA SER A 534 -12.06 -6.08 31.51
C SER A 534 -11.53 -6.63 32.82
N SER A 535 -12.22 -6.39 33.94
CA SER A 535 -11.84 -6.95 35.24
C SER A 535 -11.38 -8.38 35.04
N GLN A 536 -10.08 -8.59 35.24
CA GLN A 536 -9.58 -9.89 35.60
C GLN A 536 -10.28 -10.22 36.91
N THR A 537 -11.41 -10.91 36.81
CA THR A 537 -11.70 -11.96 37.78
C THR A 537 -10.41 -12.74 37.87
N SER A 538 -9.76 -12.63 39.04
CA SER A 538 -8.76 -13.56 39.55
C SER A 538 -8.83 -14.83 38.72
N SER A 539 -7.81 -15.06 37.90
CA SER A 539 -7.55 -16.31 37.19
C SER A 539 -8.58 -17.38 37.52
N ALA A 540 -9.72 -17.38 36.81
CA ALA A 540 -10.24 -18.66 36.40
C ALA A 540 -9.10 -19.14 35.52
N GLN A 541 -8.21 -19.94 36.11
CA GLN A 541 -7.24 -20.76 35.42
C GLN A 541 -8.00 -21.30 34.23
N THR A 542 -7.84 -20.66 33.07
CA THR A 542 -8.55 -21.05 31.87
C THR A 542 -8.04 -22.44 31.68
N SER A 543 -8.91 -23.42 31.94
CA SER A 543 -8.52 -24.82 31.85
C SER A 543 -7.89 -24.92 30.47
N PRO A 544 -6.60 -25.28 30.41
CA PRO A 544 -5.88 -25.13 29.16
C PRO A 544 -6.63 -26.01 28.15
N SER A 545 -6.80 -25.53 26.92
CA SER A 545 -7.63 -26.25 25.96
C SER A 545 -7.05 -27.65 25.83
N THR A 546 -7.80 -28.68 26.19
CA THR A 546 -7.31 -30.07 26.16
C THR A 546 -7.84 -30.76 24.92
N GLY A 547 -7.10 -31.76 24.47
CA GLY A 547 -7.56 -32.67 23.43
C GLY A 547 -7.18 -34.11 23.76
N LYS A 548 -7.97 -35.05 23.24
CA LYS A 548 -7.67 -36.49 23.31
C LYS A 548 -7.16 -36.99 21.98
N VAL A 549 -6.11 -37.79 22.04
CA VAL A 549 -5.53 -38.47 20.88
C VAL A 549 -6.51 -39.51 20.32
N THR A 550 -6.83 -39.44 19.04
CA THR A 550 -7.85 -40.32 18.41
C THR A 550 -7.28 -41.52 17.66
N GLY A 551 -5.96 -41.57 17.43
CA GLY A 551 -5.28 -42.67 16.72
C GLY A 551 -4.57 -43.63 17.68
N GLY A 552 -4.44 -44.91 17.29
CA GLY A 552 -3.76 -45.93 18.10
C GLY A 552 -2.28 -45.65 18.39
N SER A 553 -1.62 -44.84 17.56
CA SER A 553 -0.27 -44.32 17.80
C SER A 553 -0.07 -43.01 17.06
N VAL A 554 0.03 -41.90 17.78
CA VAL A 554 0.14 -40.55 17.21
C VAL A 554 1.46 -39.91 17.60
N ASN A 555 2.22 -39.48 16.60
CA ASN A 555 3.54 -38.89 16.81
C ASN A 555 3.43 -37.40 17.15
N VAL A 556 4.03 -37.03 18.28
CA VAL A 556 4.36 -35.65 18.66
C VAL A 556 5.67 -35.29 17.98
N ARG A 557 5.65 -34.24 17.14
CA ARG A 557 6.79 -33.89 16.29
C ARG A 557 7.46 -32.61 16.73
N SER A 558 8.74 -32.46 16.44
CA SER A 558 9.51 -31.26 16.75
C SER A 558 9.11 -30.03 15.94
N THR A 559 8.45 -30.22 14.79
CA THR A 559 7.94 -29.15 13.93
C THR A 559 6.54 -29.50 13.40
N ALA A 560 5.78 -28.48 12.98
CA ALA A 560 4.44 -28.60 12.38
C ALA A 560 4.47 -29.22 10.97
N SER A 561 5.04 -30.41 10.84
CA SER A 561 5.24 -31.11 9.58
C SER A 561 5.39 -32.61 9.81
N THR A 562 4.95 -33.43 8.85
CA THR A 562 5.17 -34.88 8.86
C THR A 562 6.64 -35.26 8.74
N SER A 563 7.51 -34.34 8.33
CA SER A 563 8.97 -34.52 8.27
C SER A 563 9.68 -34.14 9.57
N GLY A 564 8.97 -33.58 10.56
CA GLY A 564 9.55 -33.28 11.88
C GLY A 564 9.96 -34.56 12.62
N SER A 565 11.08 -34.49 13.33
CA SER A 565 11.53 -35.62 14.16
C SER A 565 10.49 -35.96 15.23
N ILE A 566 10.29 -37.25 15.47
CA ILE A 566 9.33 -37.73 16.47
C ILE A 566 9.95 -37.52 17.86
N LEU A 567 9.32 -36.69 18.68
CA LEU A 567 9.71 -36.43 20.07
C LEU A 567 9.13 -37.49 21.02
N GLU A 568 7.90 -37.92 20.73
CA GLU A 568 7.13 -38.89 21.49
C GLU A 568 6.02 -39.49 20.61
N THR A 569 5.57 -40.70 20.94
CA THR A 569 4.39 -41.32 20.35
C THR A 569 3.35 -41.55 21.45
N LEU A 570 2.16 -41.01 21.27
CA LEU A 570 1.05 -41.09 22.23
C LEU A 570 0.06 -42.17 21.80
N THR A 571 -0.52 -42.87 22.77
CA THR A 571 -1.59 -43.85 22.53
C THR A 571 -2.94 -43.17 22.42
N GLN A 572 -3.93 -43.90 21.90
CA GLN A 572 -5.31 -43.45 21.86
C GLN A 572 -5.80 -43.01 23.25
N ASP A 573 -6.68 -42.00 23.27
CA ASP A 573 -7.26 -41.36 24.46
C ASP A 573 -6.27 -40.64 25.38
N THR A 574 -4.99 -40.60 25.03
CA THR A 574 -4.00 -39.78 25.74
C THR A 574 -4.44 -38.32 25.71
N GLN A 575 -4.59 -37.73 26.88
CA GLN A 575 -4.95 -36.33 27.03
C GLN A 575 -3.71 -35.45 26.84
N VAL A 576 -3.81 -34.44 25.98
CA VAL A 576 -2.78 -33.44 25.74
C VAL A 576 -3.31 -32.05 26.01
N THR A 577 -2.42 -31.16 26.41
CA THR A 577 -2.71 -29.74 26.59
C THR A 577 -2.36 -29.00 25.31
N LEU A 578 -3.28 -28.23 24.74
CA LEU A 578 -3.06 -27.44 23.54
C LEU A 578 -2.49 -26.07 23.93
N LEU A 579 -1.31 -25.79 23.41
CA LEU A 579 -0.53 -24.58 23.64
C LEU A 579 -0.55 -23.61 22.45
N GLY A 580 -1.20 -23.98 21.35
CA GLY A 580 -1.28 -23.13 20.16
C GLY A 580 -1.58 -23.93 18.90
N MET A 581 -1.55 -23.24 17.76
CA MET A 581 -1.63 -23.89 16.45
C MET A 581 -0.89 -23.15 15.34
N THR A 582 -0.52 -23.87 14.30
CA THR A 582 0.06 -23.33 13.07
C THR A 582 -0.41 -24.17 11.89
N GLY A 583 -1.15 -23.56 10.97
CA GLY A 583 -1.81 -24.26 9.87
C GLY A 583 -2.71 -25.39 10.39
N GLU A 584 -2.43 -26.62 9.97
CA GLU A 584 -3.18 -27.84 10.36
C GLU A 584 -2.64 -28.53 11.63
N TRP A 585 -1.71 -27.90 12.37
CA TRP A 585 -1.03 -28.54 13.50
C TRP A 585 -1.31 -27.82 14.80
N TYR A 586 -1.71 -28.56 15.83
CA TYR A 586 -1.70 -28.09 17.20
C TYR A 586 -0.30 -28.20 17.78
N PHE A 587 0.14 -27.16 18.49
CA PHE A 587 1.27 -27.24 19.40
C PHE A 587 0.74 -27.71 20.75
N VAL A 588 1.32 -28.77 21.31
CA VAL A 588 0.78 -29.48 22.47
C VAL A 588 1.85 -29.74 23.52
N SER A 589 1.44 -29.81 24.79
CA SER A 589 2.20 -30.43 25.88
C SER A 589 1.62 -31.80 26.18
N THR A 590 2.49 -32.79 26.27
CA THR A 590 2.15 -34.18 26.60
C THR A 590 2.16 -34.41 28.11
N PRO A 591 1.56 -35.51 28.61
CA PRO A 591 1.66 -35.91 30.01
C PRO A 591 3.11 -36.17 30.48
N SER A 592 4.01 -36.54 29.56
CA SER A 592 5.43 -36.74 29.85
C SER A 592 6.23 -35.43 30.04
N GLY A 593 5.58 -34.28 29.81
CA GLY A 593 6.19 -32.95 29.88
C GLY A 593 6.86 -32.51 28.58
N LYS A 594 6.87 -33.33 27.52
CA LYS A 594 7.38 -32.94 26.20
C LYS A 594 6.40 -32.04 25.46
N GLN A 595 6.92 -31.04 24.77
CA GLN A 595 6.14 -30.15 23.90
C GLN A 595 6.48 -30.39 22.43
N GLY A 596 5.47 -30.39 21.57
CA GLY A 596 5.65 -30.59 20.13
C GLY A 596 4.34 -30.47 19.36
N TYR A 597 4.34 -30.87 18.09
CA TYR A 597 3.23 -30.67 17.18
C TYR A 597 2.50 -31.99 16.87
N ILE A 598 1.16 -31.94 16.91
CA ILE A 598 0.26 -33.00 16.46
C ILE A 598 -0.71 -32.41 15.44
N ARG A 599 -0.97 -33.12 14.33
CA ARG A 599 -1.92 -32.66 13.32
C ARG A 599 -3.35 -32.71 13.85
N TYR A 600 -4.19 -31.74 13.46
CA TYR A 600 -5.51 -31.52 14.08
C TYR A 600 -6.46 -32.73 14.00
N ASP A 601 -6.35 -33.54 12.96
CA ASP A 601 -7.17 -34.72 12.70
C ASP A 601 -6.91 -35.89 13.67
N TYR A 602 -5.80 -35.84 14.41
CA TYR A 602 -5.46 -36.81 15.45
C TYR A 602 -5.85 -36.37 16.86
N ILE A 603 -6.54 -35.23 17.00
CA ILE A 603 -6.95 -34.68 18.30
C ILE A 603 -8.44 -34.36 18.29
N THR A 604 -9.20 -35.01 19.19
CA THR A 604 -10.55 -34.57 19.53
C THR A 604 -10.46 -33.51 20.62
N LEU A 605 -10.95 -32.31 20.36
CA LEU A 605 -10.98 -31.22 21.34
C LEU A 605 -11.95 -31.55 22.48
N THR A 606 -11.45 -31.46 23.71
CA THR A 606 -12.24 -31.60 24.95
C THR A 606 -12.40 -30.28 25.71
N GLY A 607 -11.67 -29.23 25.32
CA GLY A 607 -11.78 -27.87 25.85
C GLY A 607 -12.33 -26.84 24.86
N THR A 608 -12.79 -25.69 25.37
CA THR A 608 -13.36 -24.56 24.59
C THR A 608 -12.57 -23.26 24.73
N SER A 609 -11.31 -23.34 25.17
CA SER A 609 -10.45 -22.17 25.39
C SER A 609 -9.81 -21.69 24.08
N LEU A 610 -9.47 -20.40 24.01
CA LEU A 610 -8.80 -19.78 22.85
C LEU A 610 -7.44 -20.45 22.61
N ILE A 611 -7.13 -20.80 21.35
CA ILE A 611 -5.88 -21.48 20.96
C ILE A 611 -5.02 -20.68 19.97
N ALA A 612 -5.60 -19.70 19.25
CA ALA A 612 -4.87 -18.79 18.38
C ALA A 612 -5.72 -17.56 18.04
N GLN A 613 -5.10 -16.52 17.48
CA GLN A 613 -5.77 -15.43 16.80
C GLN A 613 -5.45 -15.47 15.31
N GLY A 614 -6.39 -15.01 14.49
CA GLY A 614 -6.20 -14.90 13.05
C GLY A 614 -7.03 -13.78 12.46
N LYS A 615 -6.91 -13.60 11.15
CA LYS A 615 -7.67 -12.62 10.38
C LYS A 615 -8.17 -13.19 9.06
N VAL A 616 -9.26 -12.62 8.55
CA VAL A 616 -9.82 -13.02 7.26
C VAL A 616 -8.93 -12.56 6.10
N SER A 617 -8.62 -13.44 5.15
CA SER A 617 -7.78 -13.14 3.98
C SER A 617 -8.56 -12.78 2.70
N ALA A 618 -9.87 -13.07 2.65
CA ALA A 618 -10.74 -12.79 1.50
C ALA A 618 -11.57 -11.51 1.67
N SER A 619 -11.92 -10.86 0.56
CA SER A 619 -12.73 -9.63 0.53
C SER A 619 -14.07 -9.76 1.25
N ALA A 620 -14.73 -10.92 1.12
CA ALA A 620 -15.88 -11.33 1.90
C ALA A 620 -15.94 -12.86 2.00
N VAL A 621 -16.20 -13.38 3.20
CA VAL A 621 -16.33 -14.82 3.43
C VAL A 621 -17.50 -15.11 4.36
N ASN A 622 -18.31 -16.11 4.01
CA ASN A 622 -19.38 -16.60 4.87
C ASN A 622 -18.76 -17.39 6.04
N PHE A 623 -19.20 -17.09 7.26
CA PHE A 623 -18.98 -17.96 8.42
C PHE A 623 -20.33 -18.55 8.85
N ARG A 624 -20.29 -19.80 9.34
CA ARG A 624 -21.45 -20.69 9.37
C ARG A 624 -21.65 -21.32 10.75
N THR A 625 -22.84 -21.87 10.97
CA THR A 625 -23.21 -22.56 12.22
C THR A 625 -22.48 -23.89 12.42
N GLY A 626 -21.85 -24.44 11.37
CA GLY A 626 -21.06 -25.68 11.44
C GLY A 626 -19.98 -25.78 10.35
N PRO A 627 -19.10 -26.80 10.44
CA PRO A 627 -17.90 -26.95 9.61
C PRO A 627 -18.23 -27.52 8.22
N GLY A 628 -18.76 -26.67 7.34
CA GLY A 628 -19.06 -27.05 5.96
C GLY A 628 -19.96 -26.04 5.25
N THR A 629 -20.01 -26.10 3.92
CA THR A 629 -20.82 -25.20 3.11
C THR A 629 -22.33 -25.46 3.17
N SER A 630 -22.75 -26.65 3.65
CA SER A 630 -24.15 -27.03 3.85
C SER A 630 -24.79 -26.45 5.11
N TYR A 631 -24.00 -25.90 6.04
CA TYR A 631 -24.50 -25.29 7.27
C TYR A 631 -25.01 -23.86 7.04
N ALA A 632 -26.02 -23.44 7.81
CA ALA A 632 -26.58 -22.10 7.71
C ALA A 632 -25.51 -21.02 7.97
N THR A 633 -25.52 -19.97 7.16
CA THR A 633 -24.63 -18.80 7.30
C THR A 633 -25.02 -18.00 8.53
N VAL A 634 -24.05 -17.73 9.42
CA VAL A 634 -24.21 -16.81 10.56
C VAL A 634 -24.08 -15.37 10.07
N GLY A 635 -23.16 -15.12 9.14
CA GLY A 635 -22.98 -13.84 8.46
C GLY A 635 -21.81 -13.85 7.48
N GLN A 636 -21.44 -12.67 6.98
CA GLN A 636 -20.22 -12.44 6.19
C GLN A 636 -19.19 -11.64 6.98
N LEU A 637 -17.94 -12.05 6.89
CA LEU A 637 -16.79 -11.32 7.44
C LEU A 637 -15.96 -10.76 6.29
N SER A 638 -15.56 -9.51 6.39
CA SER A 638 -14.71 -8.83 5.40
C SER A 638 -13.23 -9.10 5.64
N GLN A 639 -12.41 -8.81 4.64
CA GLN A 639 -10.96 -8.93 4.72
C GLN A 639 -10.39 -8.20 5.95
N ASP A 640 -9.38 -8.79 6.58
CA ASP A 640 -8.71 -8.35 7.81
C ASP A 640 -9.57 -8.36 9.10
N THR A 641 -10.82 -8.84 9.05
CA THR A 641 -11.62 -9.07 10.26
C THR A 641 -10.88 -9.99 11.24
N GLN A 642 -10.71 -9.56 12.50
CA GLN A 642 -10.00 -10.31 13.53
C GLN A 642 -10.85 -11.44 14.12
N LEU A 643 -10.21 -12.58 14.36
CA LEU A 643 -10.84 -13.84 14.77
C LEU A 643 -10.11 -14.42 15.98
N GLY A 644 -10.85 -14.78 17.03
CA GLY A 644 -10.36 -15.74 18.02
C GLY A 644 -10.60 -17.15 17.51
N ILE A 645 -9.57 -18.01 17.48
CA ILE A 645 -9.64 -19.39 17.01
C ILE A 645 -9.62 -20.33 18.22
N TYR A 646 -10.61 -21.22 18.28
CA TYR A 646 -10.86 -22.12 19.43
C TYR A 646 -10.68 -23.60 19.06
N GLY A 647 -10.49 -23.89 17.78
CA GLY A 647 -10.36 -25.26 17.30
C GLY A 647 -10.46 -25.37 15.79
N MET A 648 -10.23 -26.58 15.29
CA MET A 648 -10.38 -26.94 13.89
C MET A 648 -11.15 -28.26 13.78
N VAL A 649 -12.19 -28.29 12.95
CA VAL A 649 -13.01 -29.48 12.66
C VAL A 649 -13.24 -29.55 11.17
N GLY A 650 -12.89 -30.67 10.54
CA GLY A 650 -13.19 -30.94 9.13
C GLY A 650 -12.64 -29.90 8.14
N GLY A 651 -11.49 -29.26 8.42
CA GLY A 651 -10.94 -28.20 7.57
C GLY A 651 -11.45 -26.78 7.86
N TRP A 652 -12.33 -26.61 8.85
CA TRP A 652 -12.91 -25.32 9.25
C TRP A 652 -12.42 -24.92 10.64
N TYR A 653 -12.06 -23.65 10.81
CA TYR A 653 -11.77 -23.10 12.13
C TYR A 653 -13.06 -22.77 12.86
N LYS A 654 -13.16 -23.23 14.12
CA LYS A 654 -14.14 -22.72 15.07
C LYS A 654 -13.64 -21.37 15.58
N ILE A 655 -14.40 -20.32 15.31
CA ILE A 655 -13.99 -18.94 15.57
C ILE A 655 -15.01 -18.17 16.41
N LYS A 656 -14.54 -17.06 16.98
CA LYS A 656 -15.34 -15.93 17.42
C LYS A 656 -14.90 -14.70 16.66
N ALA A 657 -15.79 -14.07 15.90
CA ALA A 657 -15.50 -12.82 15.21
C ALA A 657 -15.36 -11.72 16.26
N MET A 658 -14.19 -11.10 16.37
CA MET A 658 -13.93 -10.11 17.42
C MET A 658 -14.67 -8.79 17.17
N THR A 659 -15.07 -8.53 15.92
CA THR A 659 -15.83 -7.35 15.52
C THR A 659 -17.31 -7.43 15.92
N THR A 660 -17.93 -8.61 15.87
CA THR A 660 -19.35 -8.81 16.16
C THR A 660 -19.62 -9.61 17.44
N GLY A 661 -18.60 -10.26 18.00
CA GLY A 661 -18.70 -11.17 19.15
C GLY A 661 -19.37 -12.52 18.83
N GLN A 662 -19.73 -12.78 17.57
CA GLN A 662 -20.46 -13.98 17.17
C GLN A 662 -19.54 -15.19 16.96
N ASP A 663 -20.00 -16.34 17.43
CA ASP A 663 -19.32 -17.63 17.25
C ASP A 663 -19.74 -18.30 15.94
N GLY A 664 -18.84 -19.05 15.31
CA GLY A 664 -19.15 -19.82 14.11
C GLY A 664 -17.96 -20.56 13.53
N PHE A 665 -18.11 -21.06 12.30
CA PHE A 665 -17.10 -21.79 11.56
C PHE A 665 -16.73 -21.08 10.27
N ILE A 666 -15.45 -20.96 10.00
CA ILE A 666 -14.90 -20.34 8.80
C ILE A 666 -13.90 -21.29 8.13
N SER A 667 -13.88 -21.33 6.79
CA SER A 667 -12.92 -22.18 6.08
C SER A 667 -11.50 -21.69 6.34
N LYS A 668 -10.59 -22.63 6.60
CA LYS A 668 -9.17 -22.34 6.84
C LYS A 668 -8.51 -21.56 5.70
N ASP A 669 -8.98 -21.75 4.46
CA ASP A 669 -8.40 -21.15 3.26
C ASP A 669 -8.58 -19.61 3.23
N TYR A 670 -9.50 -19.11 4.06
CA TYR A 670 -9.80 -17.69 4.19
C TYR A 670 -9.31 -17.07 5.49
N VAL A 671 -8.44 -17.78 6.25
CA VAL A 671 -7.93 -17.29 7.54
C VAL A 671 -6.41 -17.37 7.58
N ILE A 672 -5.79 -16.24 7.90
CA ILE A 672 -4.36 -16.14 8.22
C ILE A 672 -4.22 -16.11 9.74
N ILE A 673 -3.48 -17.04 10.32
CA ILE A 673 -3.16 -17.04 11.76
C ILE A 673 -2.15 -15.91 12.03
N THR A 674 -2.48 -15.02 12.95
CA THR A 674 -1.68 -13.82 13.30
C THR A 674 -0.96 -13.96 14.64
N GLN A 675 -1.45 -14.81 15.54
CA GLN A 675 -0.82 -15.07 16.84
C GLN A 675 -1.16 -16.48 17.36
N SER A 676 -0.18 -17.23 17.86
CA SER A 676 -0.40 -18.47 18.63
C SER A 676 -0.24 -18.18 20.13
N VAL A 677 -1.17 -18.64 20.97
CA VAL A 677 -1.10 -18.41 22.43
C VAL A 677 -0.16 -19.39 23.12
N ALA A 678 1.15 -19.29 22.86
CA ALA A 678 2.14 -20.07 23.61
C ALA A 678 2.18 -19.57 25.06
N SER A 679 1.87 -20.46 26.02
CA SER A 679 2.09 -20.19 27.45
C SER A 679 3.59 -20.22 27.74
N ASP A 680 4.17 -19.10 28.15
CA ASP A 680 5.59 -19.01 28.51
C ASP A 680 5.95 -19.89 29.73
N SER A 681 7.03 -20.67 29.52
CA SER A 681 7.94 -21.31 30.48
C SER A 681 7.39 -21.90 31.79
N VAL A 682 7.42 -23.24 31.89
CA VAL A 682 7.62 -23.94 33.18
C VAL A 682 8.83 -24.85 33.06
N SER A 683 9.85 -24.60 33.89
CA SER A 683 11.03 -25.44 34.08
C SER A 683 10.71 -26.53 35.12
N PRO A 684 10.84 -27.84 34.81
CA PRO A 684 10.64 -28.88 35.81
C PRO A 684 11.97 -29.34 36.45
N THR A 685 12.04 -29.17 37.77
CA THR A 685 13.00 -29.84 38.67
C THR A 685 12.56 -31.29 38.95
N ALA A 686 13.52 -32.13 39.30
CA ALA A 686 13.56 -33.60 39.23
C ALA A 686 12.54 -34.45 40.05
N THR A 687 12.39 -35.69 39.53
CA THR A 687 11.75 -36.98 39.92
C THR A 687 11.73 -37.39 41.43
N PRO A 688 10.87 -38.34 41.88
CA PRO A 688 10.97 -39.78 41.55
C PRO A 688 9.64 -40.58 41.26
N VAL A 689 9.86 -41.71 40.56
CA VAL A 689 9.01 -42.89 40.19
C VAL A 689 8.66 -43.70 41.47
N PRO A 690 7.60 -44.57 41.62
CA PRO A 690 7.16 -45.65 40.71
C PRO A 690 5.67 -46.12 40.69
N THR A 691 5.29 -46.89 39.65
CA THR A 691 4.84 -48.32 39.74
C THR A 691 3.85 -48.70 38.62
N ALA A 692 4.13 -49.83 37.99
CA ALA A 692 3.44 -50.44 36.85
C ALA A 692 2.18 -51.25 37.23
N ALA A 693 1.28 -51.47 36.26
CA ALA A 693 0.61 -52.76 35.99
C ALA A 693 -0.19 -52.73 34.66
N PRO A 694 -0.46 -53.89 34.02
CA PRO A 694 -0.56 -54.02 32.56
C PRO A 694 -1.92 -54.56 32.03
N ASP A 695 -1.98 -54.60 30.69
CA ASP A 695 -2.69 -55.53 29.79
C ASP A 695 -4.22 -55.54 29.66
N GLY A 696 -4.69 -55.73 28.41
CA GLY A 696 -6.03 -56.27 28.16
C GLY A 696 -6.73 -55.99 26.82
N THR A 697 -6.29 -56.65 25.74
CA THR A 697 -7.11 -57.30 24.68
C THR A 697 -7.96 -56.51 23.64
N THR A 698 -7.63 -56.80 22.37
CA THR A 698 -8.34 -56.74 21.06
C THR A 698 -9.52 -57.75 20.94
N PRO A 699 -10.24 -57.95 19.80
CA PRO A 699 -10.75 -57.07 18.71
C PRO A 699 -12.17 -57.46 18.09
N ILE A 700 -12.72 -56.64 17.17
CA ILE A 700 -13.51 -57.00 15.91
C ILE A 700 -14.91 -57.68 16.10
N PRO A 701 -15.88 -57.81 15.12
CA PRO A 701 -16.07 -57.40 13.68
C PRO A 701 -17.42 -56.63 13.41
N THR A 702 -17.86 -56.18 12.21
CA THR A 702 -18.30 -56.96 11.02
C THR A 702 -18.89 -56.08 9.88
N ALA A 703 -18.52 -56.39 8.62
CA ALA A 703 -19.17 -56.35 7.27
C ALA A 703 -20.26 -55.28 6.89
N ILE A 704 -20.22 -54.55 5.75
CA ILE A 704 -20.39 -54.88 4.28
C ILE A 704 -21.81 -55.44 3.95
N PRO A 705 -22.52 -55.21 2.78
CA PRO A 705 -22.31 -54.45 1.50
C PRO A 705 -23.51 -53.49 1.15
N THR A 706 -23.64 -52.74 0.03
CA THR A 706 -23.90 -53.16 -1.38
C THR A 706 -24.10 -51.93 -2.31
N ALA A 707 -23.67 -52.04 -3.58
CA ALA A 707 -23.89 -51.13 -4.72
C ALA A 707 -25.35 -51.24 -5.28
N THR A 708 -25.94 -50.46 -6.20
CA THR A 708 -25.62 -49.68 -7.44
C THR A 708 -26.93 -48.87 -7.75
N PRO A 709 -27.15 -48.00 -8.78
CA PRO A 709 -26.35 -47.67 -9.97
C PRO A 709 -26.24 -46.18 -10.36
N THR A 710 -25.40 -45.97 -11.36
CA THR A 710 -25.02 -44.74 -12.08
C THR A 710 -26.12 -44.20 -13.02
N PRO A 711 -26.15 -42.87 -13.25
CA PRO A 711 -26.40 -42.34 -14.60
C PRO A 711 -25.23 -41.45 -15.11
N SER A 712 -25.03 -41.51 -16.43
CA SER A 712 -24.01 -40.79 -17.23
C SER A 712 -24.22 -39.27 -17.33
N PRO A 713 -23.20 -38.49 -17.75
CA PRO A 713 -23.11 -37.04 -17.53
C PRO A 713 -23.47 -36.18 -18.77
N VAL A 714 -23.97 -34.95 -18.55
CA VAL A 714 -23.81 -33.78 -19.44
C VAL A 714 -24.02 -32.49 -18.60
N PRO A 715 -23.51 -31.31 -18.99
CA PRO A 715 -22.16 -30.78 -18.82
C PRO A 715 -22.05 -29.71 -17.69
N THR A 716 -20.87 -29.59 -17.10
CA THR A 716 -20.53 -28.57 -16.09
C THR A 716 -20.21 -27.22 -16.76
N PRO A 717 -20.78 -26.08 -16.30
CA PRO A 717 -20.31 -24.76 -16.69
C PRO A 717 -18.91 -24.47 -16.11
N THR A 718 -18.02 -24.03 -16.99
CA THR A 718 -16.61 -23.68 -16.77
C THR A 718 -16.41 -22.70 -15.60
N ALA A 719 -15.58 -23.09 -14.63
CA ALA A 719 -15.08 -22.20 -13.58
C ALA A 719 -14.08 -21.18 -14.14
N ALA A 720 -14.23 -19.93 -13.72
CA ALA A 720 -13.31 -18.83 -14.01
C ALA A 720 -11.93 -19.06 -13.33
N PRO A 721 -10.82 -18.63 -13.96
CA PRO A 721 -9.46 -18.93 -13.51
C PRO A 721 -9.05 -18.15 -12.24
N THR A 722 -8.27 -18.84 -11.41
CA THR A 722 -7.56 -18.33 -10.22
C THR A 722 -6.52 -17.26 -10.59
N PRO A 723 -6.34 -16.17 -9.82
CA PRO A 723 -5.23 -15.23 -10.01
C PRO A 723 -3.87 -15.89 -9.73
N PRO A 724 -2.81 -15.63 -10.52
CA PRO A 724 -1.50 -16.25 -10.32
C PRO A 724 -0.70 -15.61 -9.17
N LEU A 725 0.03 -16.44 -8.43
CA LEU A 725 1.14 -16.03 -7.54
C LEU A 725 2.14 -15.15 -8.31
N ALA A 726 2.71 -14.14 -7.65
CA ALA A 726 3.78 -13.32 -8.22
C ALA A 726 4.98 -14.21 -8.61
N PRO A 727 5.57 -14.07 -9.81
CA PRO A 727 6.68 -14.93 -10.24
C PRO A 727 7.98 -14.61 -9.47
N ASP A 728 8.79 -15.62 -9.18
CA ASP A 728 10.14 -15.47 -8.62
C ASP A 728 11.12 -14.92 -9.69
N PHE A 729 12.17 -14.18 -9.28
CA PHE A 729 13.23 -13.70 -10.19
C PHE A 729 14.15 -14.84 -10.62
N VAL A 730 14.37 -14.99 -11.92
CA VAL A 730 15.27 -16.00 -12.51
C VAL A 730 16.74 -15.54 -12.55
N ALA A 731 17.01 -14.25 -12.37
CA ALA A 731 18.37 -13.69 -12.29
C ALA A 731 18.36 -12.30 -11.64
N ASN A 732 19.52 -11.84 -11.22
CA ASN A 732 19.78 -10.44 -10.84
C ASN A 732 20.77 -9.80 -11.83
N GLY A 733 20.56 -8.52 -12.10
CA GLY A 733 21.46 -7.72 -12.93
C GLY A 733 21.52 -6.27 -12.50
N ALA A 734 22.40 -5.51 -13.13
CA ALA A 734 22.52 -4.08 -12.95
C ALA A 734 22.71 -3.37 -14.28
N LEU A 735 22.24 -2.12 -14.38
CA LEU A 735 22.43 -1.33 -15.60
C LEU A 735 23.89 -0.93 -15.82
N THR A 736 24.37 -1.02 -17.05
CA THR A 736 25.74 -0.66 -17.43
C THR A 736 25.91 0.81 -17.79
N THR A 737 24.80 1.53 -18.04
CA THR A 737 24.77 2.95 -18.40
C THR A 737 23.53 3.64 -17.82
N SER A 738 23.59 4.96 -17.68
CA SER A 738 22.44 5.80 -17.28
C SER A 738 21.56 6.16 -18.48
N GLY A 739 20.32 6.55 -18.21
CA GLY A 739 19.36 7.01 -19.22
C GLY A 739 18.58 5.89 -19.92
N VAL A 740 18.60 4.67 -19.36
CA VAL A 740 17.93 3.51 -19.96
C VAL A 740 16.44 3.55 -19.62
N HIS A 741 15.58 3.51 -20.63
CA HIS A 741 14.13 3.50 -20.42
C HIS A 741 13.64 2.15 -19.87
N ILE A 742 12.83 2.19 -18.81
CA ILE A 742 12.00 1.06 -18.38
C ILE A 742 10.59 1.23 -18.95
N ARG A 743 10.08 0.21 -19.65
CA ARG A 743 8.88 0.33 -20.48
C ARG A 743 7.79 -0.67 -20.11
N ALA A 744 6.56 -0.38 -20.52
CA ALA A 744 5.40 -1.24 -20.34
C ALA A 744 5.48 -2.56 -21.13
N GLY A 745 6.26 -2.61 -22.23
CA GLY A 745 6.42 -3.80 -23.06
C GLY A 745 7.81 -3.92 -23.70
N ALA A 746 8.09 -5.09 -24.29
CA ALA A 746 9.36 -5.42 -24.95
C ALA A 746 9.53 -4.74 -26.34
N SER A 747 9.30 -3.42 -26.41
CA SER A 747 9.45 -2.61 -27.62
C SER A 747 9.75 -1.14 -27.29
N THR A 748 10.50 -0.46 -28.16
CA THR A 748 10.84 0.96 -28.03
C THR A 748 9.65 1.89 -28.25
N SER A 749 8.57 1.41 -28.88
CA SER A 749 7.33 2.16 -29.10
C SER A 749 6.37 2.14 -27.91
N THR A 750 6.62 1.28 -26.90
CA THR A 750 5.74 1.17 -25.73
C THR A 750 6.02 2.26 -24.70
N ARG A 751 4.98 2.66 -23.96
CA ARG A 751 5.04 3.71 -22.92
C ARG A 751 6.21 3.45 -21.97
N SER A 752 7.02 4.49 -21.75
CA SER A 752 8.12 4.47 -20.79
C SER A 752 7.60 4.87 -19.41
N TYR A 753 7.95 4.11 -18.37
CA TYR A 753 7.69 4.47 -16.98
C TYR A 753 8.74 5.42 -16.38
N GLY A 754 9.91 5.51 -17.02
CA GLY A 754 10.96 6.44 -16.63
C GLY A 754 12.32 6.04 -17.18
N ARG A 755 13.36 6.79 -16.82
CA ARG A 755 14.76 6.47 -17.14
C ARG A 755 15.46 5.99 -15.88
N LEU A 756 16.22 4.92 -16.02
CA LEU A 756 17.01 4.31 -14.96
C LEU A 756 18.48 4.73 -15.10
N VAL A 757 19.18 4.81 -13.96
CA VAL A 757 20.58 5.23 -13.88
C VAL A 757 21.53 4.02 -13.88
N LYS A 758 22.80 4.23 -14.22
CA LYS A 758 23.85 3.20 -14.18
C LYS A 758 23.90 2.55 -12.78
N ASN A 759 24.18 1.26 -12.74
CA ASN A 759 24.19 0.41 -11.54
C ASN A 759 22.84 0.16 -10.86
N THR A 760 21.71 0.62 -11.41
CA THR A 760 20.38 0.25 -10.91
C THR A 760 20.23 -1.27 -10.87
N ALA A 761 19.95 -1.83 -9.69
CA ALA A 761 19.79 -3.26 -9.48
C ALA A 761 18.41 -3.77 -9.93
N LEU A 762 18.40 -4.88 -10.65
CA LEU A 762 17.24 -5.45 -11.33
C LEU A 762 17.09 -6.93 -10.98
N GLY A 763 15.90 -7.34 -10.56
CA GLY A 763 15.46 -8.72 -10.58
C GLY A 763 14.90 -9.01 -11.96
N ILE A 764 15.36 -10.06 -12.62
CA ILE A 764 14.96 -10.43 -13.98
C ILE A 764 13.96 -11.57 -13.87
N TYR A 765 12.78 -11.44 -14.46
CA TYR A 765 11.81 -12.54 -14.53
C TYR A 765 12.06 -13.44 -15.74
N GLU A 766 12.37 -12.84 -16.89
CA GLU A 766 12.53 -13.55 -18.16
C GLU A 766 13.16 -12.64 -19.22
N LYS A 767 13.63 -13.23 -20.32
CA LYS A 767 14.11 -12.50 -21.50
C LYS A 767 13.13 -12.68 -22.66
N VAL A 768 12.62 -11.58 -23.20
CA VAL A 768 11.69 -11.56 -24.33
C VAL A 768 12.35 -10.84 -25.50
N GLY A 769 12.84 -11.61 -26.48
CA GLY A 769 13.61 -11.07 -27.61
C GLY A 769 14.87 -10.33 -27.16
N SER A 770 14.97 -9.04 -27.50
CA SER A 770 16.07 -8.14 -27.12
C SER A 770 15.87 -7.43 -25.78
N TRP A 771 14.86 -7.80 -25.00
CA TRP A 771 14.46 -7.14 -23.75
C TRP A 771 14.47 -8.11 -22.58
N TYR A 772 14.71 -7.61 -21.38
CA TYR A 772 14.44 -8.32 -20.14
C TYR A 772 13.14 -7.79 -19.54
N ARG A 773 12.27 -8.68 -19.07
CA ARG A 773 11.21 -8.34 -18.12
C ARG A 773 11.84 -8.34 -16.74
N VAL A 774 11.74 -7.22 -16.03
CA VAL A 774 12.51 -6.95 -14.81
C VAL A 774 11.64 -6.30 -13.74
N ARG A 775 11.98 -6.52 -12.47
CA ARG A 775 11.65 -5.64 -11.36
C ARG A 775 12.86 -4.81 -11.00
N VAL A 776 12.69 -3.50 -10.87
CA VAL A 776 13.71 -2.66 -10.25
C VAL A 776 13.70 -2.96 -8.75
N LEU A 777 14.76 -3.59 -8.23
CA LEU A 777 14.75 -4.12 -6.86
C LEU A 777 14.60 -3.04 -5.80
N ALA A 778 15.08 -1.83 -6.08
CA ALA A 778 14.98 -0.68 -5.18
C ALA A 778 13.57 -0.08 -5.09
N THR A 779 12.77 -0.18 -6.16
CA THR A 779 11.47 0.51 -6.26
C THR A 779 10.28 -0.43 -6.39
N GLY A 780 10.53 -1.73 -6.58
CA GLY A 780 9.49 -2.71 -6.85
C GLY A 780 8.85 -2.62 -8.24
N LEU A 781 9.27 -1.67 -9.09
CA LEU A 781 8.66 -1.39 -10.38
C LEU A 781 8.95 -2.49 -11.39
N ASP A 782 7.90 -3.14 -11.90
CA ASP A 782 7.97 -4.12 -12.97
C ASP A 782 7.91 -3.44 -14.36
N GLY A 783 8.74 -3.89 -15.29
CA GLY A 783 8.73 -3.39 -16.66
C GLY A 783 9.74 -4.09 -17.55
N TYR A 784 10.03 -3.49 -18.70
CA TYR A 784 10.95 -4.03 -19.70
C TYR A 784 12.13 -3.09 -19.91
N VAL A 785 13.34 -3.62 -19.86
CA VAL A 785 14.59 -2.89 -20.17
C VAL A 785 15.35 -3.59 -21.29
N TYR A 786 16.01 -2.80 -22.14
CA TYR A 786 16.73 -3.37 -23.28
C TYR A 786 17.95 -4.16 -22.80
N ALA A 787 18.03 -5.44 -23.18
CA ALA A 787 18.97 -6.40 -22.59
C ALA A 787 20.45 -6.00 -22.78
N LYS A 788 20.77 -5.22 -23.82
CA LYS A 788 22.14 -4.73 -24.09
C LYS A 788 22.68 -3.81 -23.00
N TYR A 789 21.82 -3.17 -22.21
CA TYR A 789 22.21 -2.25 -21.14
C TYR A 789 22.22 -2.90 -19.75
N VAL A 790 22.01 -4.22 -19.65
CA VAL A 790 21.99 -4.94 -18.38
C VAL A 790 23.19 -5.88 -18.31
N LYS A 791 24.01 -5.71 -17.26
CA LYS A 791 25.03 -6.67 -16.85
C LYS A 791 24.47 -7.54 -15.74
N LEU A 792 24.35 -8.84 -15.98
CA LEU A 792 23.91 -9.78 -14.93
C LEU A 792 24.99 -9.91 -13.85
N THR A 793 24.59 -9.86 -12.59
CA THR A 793 25.50 -9.77 -11.42
C THR A 793 25.43 -11.01 -10.54
N GLN A 794 24.26 -11.68 -10.45
CA GLN A 794 24.08 -12.99 -9.79
C GLN A 794 22.91 -13.73 -10.45
N LEU A 795 23.00 -15.05 -10.60
CA LEU A 795 21.82 -15.89 -10.87
C LEU A 795 21.21 -16.25 -9.51
N SER A 796 19.97 -15.85 -9.25
CA SER A 796 19.24 -16.27 -8.04
C SER A 796 18.83 -17.73 -8.19
N THR A 797 19.25 -18.56 -7.24
CA THR A 797 18.78 -19.92 -7.04
C THR A 797 17.49 -19.89 -6.23
N THR A 798 16.34 -19.80 -6.89
CA THR A 798 15.04 -20.09 -6.29
C THR A 798 14.45 -21.33 -6.96
N ASN A 799 14.76 -22.48 -6.35
CA ASN A 799 13.83 -23.59 -6.20
C ASN A 799 13.79 -23.86 -4.69
N SER A 800 12.62 -23.78 -4.07
CA SER A 800 12.42 -24.43 -2.76
C SER A 800 12.41 -25.94 -2.97
N ALA A 801 12.97 -26.67 -1.99
CA ALA A 801 13.31 -28.09 -1.96
C ALA A 801 14.67 -28.45 -2.60
N GLY A 802 15.54 -29.05 -1.77
CA GLY A 802 16.89 -29.41 -2.16
C GLY A 802 16.96 -30.25 -3.43
N THR A 803 17.86 -29.87 -4.32
CA THR A 803 18.53 -30.85 -5.17
C THR A 803 19.99 -30.47 -5.26
N SER A 804 20.78 -31.26 -4.54
CA SER A 804 22.15 -31.59 -4.85
C SER A 804 22.42 -31.48 -6.35
N SER A 805 23.47 -30.73 -6.69
CA SER A 805 24.23 -30.88 -7.92
C SER A 805 23.95 -32.14 -8.74
N SER A 806 23.37 -31.96 -9.92
CA SER A 806 23.30 -33.05 -10.89
C SER A 806 24.69 -33.25 -11.49
N ALA A 807 25.26 -34.45 -11.33
CA ALA A 807 26.51 -34.80 -11.99
C ALA A 807 26.24 -35.04 -13.48
N GLY A 808 27.11 -34.55 -14.36
CA GLY A 808 27.02 -34.74 -15.79
C GLY A 808 28.38 -34.93 -16.43
N TYR A 809 28.41 -35.11 -17.74
CA TYR A 809 29.65 -35.12 -18.51
C TYR A 809 29.49 -34.41 -19.85
N ILE A 810 30.59 -33.85 -20.34
CA ILE A 810 30.62 -33.17 -21.64
C ILE A 810 30.51 -34.20 -22.77
N LYS A 811 29.50 -34.12 -23.64
CA LYS A 811 29.31 -35.10 -24.72
C LYS A 811 30.03 -34.77 -26.04
N SER A 812 30.70 -33.62 -26.14
CA SER A 812 31.43 -33.19 -27.34
C SER A 812 32.85 -32.70 -27.02
N SER A 813 33.81 -32.88 -27.93
CA SER A 813 35.19 -32.40 -27.74
C SER A 813 35.32 -30.91 -28.06
N GLY A 814 36.08 -30.17 -27.25
CA GLY A 814 36.45 -28.79 -27.52
C GLY A 814 35.42 -27.75 -27.07
N VAL A 815 34.60 -28.09 -26.09
CA VAL A 815 33.53 -27.26 -25.55
C VAL A 815 34.13 -26.11 -24.75
N ILE A 816 33.72 -24.87 -25.04
CA ILE A 816 34.28 -23.68 -24.40
C ILE A 816 33.65 -23.47 -23.03
N LEU A 817 34.50 -23.29 -22.02
CA LEU A 817 34.14 -22.81 -20.69
C LEU A 817 34.33 -21.29 -20.64
N ARG A 818 33.33 -20.56 -20.18
CA ARG A 818 33.30 -19.08 -20.18
C ARG A 818 33.06 -18.52 -18.79
N SER A 819 33.42 -17.26 -18.58
CA SER A 819 33.11 -16.56 -17.33
C SER A 819 31.63 -16.20 -17.16
N GLY A 820 30.78 -16.37 -18.18
CA GLY A 820 29.34 -16.10 -18.12
C GLY A 820 28.51 -16.82 -19.20
N PRO A 821 27.16 -16.90 -19.06
CA PRO A 821 26.25 -17.70 -19.89
C PRO A 821 25.89 -17.05 -21.24
N ASP A 822 26.89 -16.57 -21.99
CA ASP A 822 26.73 -16.04 -23.35
C ASP A 822 28.08 -16.15 -24.10
N THR A 823 28.03 -16.25 -25.43
CA THR A 823 29.22 -16.31 -26.29
C THR A 823 30.13 -15.08 -26.24
N ARG A 824 29.65 -13.94 -25.72
CA ARG A 824 30.40 -12.68 -25.55
C ARG A 824 31.29 -12.65 -24.31
N TYR A 825 31.09 -13.56 -23.34
CA TYR A 825 31.95 -13.65 -22.15
C TYR A 825 33.30 -14.28 -22.48
N ASN A 826 34.33 -13.84 -21.76
CA ASN A 826 35.71 -14.30 -21.95
C ASN A 826 35.80 -15.83 -21.84
N ARG A 827 36.60 -16.42 -22.72
CA ARG A 827 36.88 -17.86 -22.71
C ARG A 827 37.88 -18.12 -21.58
N ILE A 828 37.47 -18.92 -20.60
CA ILE A 828 38.31 -19.26 -19.44
C ILE A 828 38.94 -20.65 -19.57
N GLY A 829 38.46 -21.48 -20.51
CA GLY A 829 39.06 -22.77 -20.81
C GLY A 829 38.36 -23.54 -21.94
N LYS A 830 38.93 -24.68 -22.32
CA LYS A 830 38.38 -25.62 -23.29
C LYS A 830 38.27 -27.00 -22.65
N LEU A 831 37.11 -27.63 -22.75
CA LEU A 831 36.80 -28.92 -22.13
C LEU A 831 36.85 -30.05 -23.17
N ALA A 832 37.36 -31.20 -22.75
CA ALA A 832 37.40 -32.41 -23.57
C ALA A 832 36.06 -33.16 -23.51
N ARG A 833 35.86 -34.08 -24.45
CA ARG A 833 34.72 -35.00 -24.41
C ARG A 833 34.89 -35.94 -23.20
N TYR A 834 33.80 -36.21 -22.50
CA TYR A 834 33.70 -37.00 -21.26
C TYR A 834 34.31 -36.37 -20.00
N THR A 835 34.70 -35.09 -20.03
CA THR A 835 35.02 -34.36 -18.79
C THR A 835 33.81 -34.39 -17.85
N THR A 836 33.99 -34.92 -16.65
CA THR A 836 32.95 -34.95 -15.60
C THR A 836 32.75 -33.57 -15.02
N VAL A 837 31.49 -33.17 -14.89
CA VAL A 837 31.11 -31.84 -14.42
C VAL A 837 30.02 -31.93 -13.37
N ARG A 838 30.05 -31.01 -12.42
CA ARG A 838 29.00 -30.81 -11.43
C ARG A 838 28.17 -29.63 -11.89
N ILE A 839 26.88 -29.82 -12.14
CA ILE A 839 26.01 -28.73 -12.59
C ILE A 839 25.55 -27.98 -11.35
N ILE A 840 25.88 -26.70 -11.34
CA ILE A 840 25.59 -25.79 -10.23
C ILE A 840 24.29 -25.05 -10.50
N ALA A 841 24.09 -24.61 -11.75
CA ALA A 841 22.90 -23.87 -12.16
C ALA A 841 22.64 -24.01 -13.67
N SER A 842 21.42 -23.73 -14.10
CA SER A 842 21.05 -23.65 -15.52
C SER A 842 20.38 -22.32 -15.84
N PHE A 843 20.76 -21.68 -16.93
CA PHE A 843 20.16 -20.42 -17.38
C PHE A 843 20.19 -20.29 -18.90
N ASN A 844 19.01 -20.10 -19.51
CA ASN A 844 18.84 -19.76 -20.94
C ASN A 844 19.69 -20.63 -21.92
N GLY A 845 19.65 -21.95 -21.76
CA GLY A 845 20.40 -22.88 -22.61
C GLY A 845 21.90 -23.03 -22.27
N TRP A 846 22.35 -22.47 -21.14
CA TRP A 846 23.70 -22.66 -20.57
C TRP A 846 23.63 -23.33 -19.19
N TYR A 847 24.64 -24.13 -18.87
CA TYR A 847 24.88 -24.63 -17.52
C TYR A 847 26.08 -23.90 -16.92
N GLN A 848 25.92 -23.46 -15.66
CA GLN A 848 27.06 -23.21 -14.79
C GLN A 848 27.54 -24.56 -14.27
N ILE A 849 28.80 -24.85 -14.54
CA ILE A 849 29.43 -26.12 -14.23
C ILE A 849 30.70 -25.89 -13.43
N GLU A 850 30.93 -26.78 -12.47
CA GLU A 850 32.21 -26.98 -11.83
C GLU A 850 32.86 -28.22 -12.44
N VAL A 851 34.16 -28.12 -12.73
CA VAL A 851 34.99 -29.22 -13.22
C VAL A 851 35.86 -29.69 -12.05
N PRO A 852 35.46 -30.75 -11.31
CA PRO A 852 36.11 -31.10 -10.05
C PRO A 852 37.60 -31.41 -10.21
N SER A 853 37.98 -32.05 -11.32
CA SER A 853 39.37 -32.43 -11.62
C SER A 853 40.30 -31.23 -11.85
N ALA A 854 39.75 -30.06 -12.20
CA ALA A 854 40.51 -28.84 -12.48
C ALA A 854 40.24 -27.72 -11.47
N LYS A 855 39.29 -27.90 -10.55
CA LYS A 855 38.75 -26.84 -9.65
C LYS A 855 38.34 -25.57 -10.40
N LEU A 856 37.90 -25.71 -11.65
CA LEU A 856 37.47 -24.60 -12.50
C LEU A 856 35.95 -24.51 -12.51
N THR A 857 35.43 -23.29 -12.32
CA THR A 857 33.99 -23.01 -12.42
C THR A 857 33.75 -22.06 -13.59
N GLY A 858 32.72 -22.33 -14.38
CA GLY A 858 32.34 -21.46 -15.49
C GLY A 858 31.06 -21.92 -16.18
N TYR A 859 30.76 -21.30 -17.31
CA TYR A 859 29.54 -21.53 -18.05
C TYR A 859 29.82 -22.22 -19.38
N THR A 860 29.00 -23.20 -19.71
CA THR A 860 29.01 -23.85 -21.03
C THR A 860 27.59 -24.11 -21.55
N LEU A 861 27.43 -24.31 -22.85
CA LEU A 861 26.11 -24.53 -23.44
C LEU A 861 25.54 -25.88 -22.97
N ALA A 862 24.31 -25.86 -22.45
CA ALA A 862 23.62 -27.03 -21.90
C ALA A 862 23.50 -28.16 -22.91
N LYS A 863 23.35 -27.82 -24.20
CA LYS A 863 23.31 -28.80 -25.31
C LYS A 863 24.58 -29.65 -25.45
N TYR A 864 25.69 -29.31 -24.80
CA TYR A 864 26.94 -30.08 -24.81
C TYR A 864 27.18 -30.90 -23.55
N VAL A 865 26.25 -30.89 -22.60
CA VAL A 865 26.36 -31.63 -21.33
C VAL A 865 25.25 -32.69 -21.29
N THR A 866 25.60 -33.90 -20.86
CA THR A 866 24.64 -34.96 -20.58
C THR A 866 24.52 -35.13 -19.07
N LEU A 867 23.29 -35.13 -18.57
CA LEU A 867 23.00 -35.36 -17.15
C LEU A 867 23.15 -36.85 -16.83
N THR A 868 23.76 -37.15 -15.69
CA THR A 868 23.77 -38.50 -15.12
C THR A 868 22.53 -38.61 -14.23
N PRO A 869 21.59 -39.54 -14.47
CA PRO A 869 20.38 -39.64 -13.67
C PRO A 869 20.73 -39.91 -12.20
N SER A 870 20.16 -39.10 -11.30
CA SER A 870 20.30 -39.27 -9.85
C SER A 870 19.44 -40.44 -9.39
N VAL A 871 20.07 -41.52 -8.93
CA VAL A 871 19.38 -42.63 -8.31
C VAL A 871 19.00 -42.21 -6.89
N SER A 872 17.73 -41.87 -6.64
CA SER A 872 17.20 -41.76 -5.29
C SER A 872 17.11 -43.17 -4.69
N ALA A 873 18.01 -43.47 -3.77
CA ALA A 873 18.02 -44.73 -3.04
C ALA A 873 16.82 -44.78 -2.08
N THR A 874 15.83 -45.61 -2.42
CA THR A 874 14.88 -46.17 -1.47
C THR A 874 15.64 -47.22 -0.66
N THR A 875 15.94 -46.95 0.61
CA THR A 875 16.51 -47.96 1.51
C THR A 875 15.41 -48.96 1.89
N SER A 876 15.22 -49.97 1.03
CA SER A 876 14.65 -51.25 1.39
C SER A 876 15.71 -52.29 1.07
N THR A 877 16.64 -52.51 2.01
CA THR A 877 17.70 -53.51 1.83
C THR A 877 17.08 -54.90 1.87
N SER A 878 16.89 -55.49 0.70
CA SER A 878 16.54 -56.91 0.53
C SER A 878 17.77 -57.65 0.03
N SER A 879 18.02 -58.87 0.55
CA SER A 879 19.11 -59.73 0.07
C SER A 879 18.58 -60.69 -0.99
N ALA A 880 19.38 -60.98 -2.01
CA ALA A 880 19.04 -61.97 -3.03
C ALA A 880 20.20 -62.90 -3.34
N VAL A 881 19.88 -64.13 -3.76
CA VAL A 881 20.86 -65.14 -4.16
C VAL A 881 20.98 -65.17 -5.69
N VAL A 882 22.21 -65.07 -6.17
CA VAL A 882 22.55 -65.11 -7.60
C VAL A 882 22.33 -66.53 -8.15
N THR A 883 21.50 -66.69 -9.19
CA THR A 883 21.07 -68.01 -9.70
C THR A 883 21.96 -68.62 -10.78
N GLY A 884 22.94 -67.85 -11.29
CA GLY A 884 23.94 -68.24 -12.29
C GLY A 884 25.14 -67.26 -12.30
N ASN A 885 26.23 -67.54 -13.03
CA ASN A 885 27.37 -66.60 -13.05
C ASN A 885 26.97 -65.24 -13.66
N LEU A 886 27.03 -64.18 -12.86
CA LEU A 886 26.42 -62.88 -13.18
C LEU A 886 27.44 -61.75 -13.11
N ASN A 887 27.57 -60.97 -14.19
CA ASN A 887 28.46 -59.82 -14.22
C ASN A 887 27.87 -58.62 -13.48
N LEU A 888 28.64 -58.10 -12.52
CA LEU A 888 28.43 -56.80 -11.89
C LEU A 888 29.08 -55.73 -12.76
N ARG A 889 28.29 -54.75 -13.21
CA ARG A 889 28.68 -53.79 -14.23
C ARG A 889 28.61 -52.35 -13.73
N ALA A 890 29.41 -51.48 -14.33
CA ALA A 890 29.41 -50.06 -13.98
C ALA A 890 28.10 -49.35 -14.38
N GLN A 891 27.36 -49.88 -15.35
CA GLN A 891 26.09 -49.34 -15.86
C GLN A 891 25.08 -50.48 -16.14
N PRO A 892 23.76 -50.26 -16.04
CA PRO A 892 22.70 -51.25 -16.27
C PRO A 892 22.49 -51.54 -17.76
N SER A 893 23.49 -52.15 -18.40
CA SER A 893 23.45 -52.52 -19.81
C SER A 893 24.18 -53.83 -20.07
N SER A 894 23.65 -54.64 -20.99
CA SER A 894 24.25 -55.89 -21.49
C SER A 894 25.22 -55.68 -22.66
N SER A 895 25.34 -54.45 -23.19
CA SER A 895 26.24 -54.12 -24.30
C SER A 895 27.72 -54.10 -23.90
N SER A 896 28.60 -54.26 -24.89
CA SER A 896 30.07 -54.15 -24.74
C SER A 896 30.55 -52.78 -24.24
N SER A 897 29.67 -51.77 -24.20
CA SER A 897 29.94 -50.42 -23.70
C SER A 897 29.85 -50.27 -22.18
N SER A 898 29.42 -51.30 -21.43
CA SER A 898 29.41 -51.28 -19.95
C SER A 898 30.57 -52.11 -19.38
N LYS A 899 31.54 -51.43 -18.74
CA LYS A 899 32.69 -52.07 -18.10
C LYS A 899 32.22 -53.05 -17.02
N ILE A 900 32.68 -54.30 -17.12
CA ILE A 900 32.47 -55.30 -16.08
C ILE A 900 33.39 -54.95 -14.91
N LEU A 901 32.79 -54.77 -13.73
CA LEU A 901 33.50 -54.48 -12.50
C LEU A 901 33.95 -55.78 -11.82
N LYS A 902 33.10 -56.81 -11.83
CA LYS A 902 33.39 -58.15 -11.28
C LYS A 902 32.38 -59.18 -11.81
N THR A 903 32.71 -60.46 -11.85
CA THR A 903 31.76 -61.55 -12.12
C THR A 903 31.43 -62.26 -10.79
N MET A 904 30.14 -62.39 -10.49
CA MET A 904 29.61 -63.00 -9.27
C MET A 904 29.22 -64.46 -9.56
N PRO A 905 29.76 -65.45 -8.83
CA PRO A 905 29.43 -66.86 -9.04
C PRO A 905 27.99 -67.21 -8.61
N LYS A 906 27.45 -68.31 -9.15
CA LYS A 906 26.16 -68.87 -8.71
C LYS A 906 26.17 -69.18 -7.21
N GLY A 907 25.13 -68.75 -6.49
CA GLY A 907 24.99 -68.90 -5.05
C GLY A 907 25.45 -67.69 -4.22
N SER A 908 26.08 -66.69 -4.85
CA SER A 908 26.48 -65.44 -4.17
C SER A 908 25.28 -64.66 -3.62
N ILE A 909 25.43 -64.11 -2.41
CA ILE A 909 24.44 -63.22 -1.78
C ILE A 909 24.81 -61.77 -2.09
N VAL A 910 23.84 -60.97 -2.51
CA VAL A 910 24.01 -59.54 -2.80
C VAL A 910 22.98 -58.69 -2.05
N THR A 911 23.39 -57.51 -1.60
CA THR A 911 22.49 -56.53 -0.97
C THR A 911 21.92 -55.62 -2.05
N ILE A 912 20.60 -55.60 -2.20
CA ILE A 912 19.93 -54.81 -3.22
C ILE A 912 19.57 -53.43 -2.67
N TYR A 913 19.94 -52.40 -3.41
CA TYR A 913 19.62 -51.00 -3.10
C TYR A 913 18.50 -50.46 -3.97
N SER A 914 18.36 -50.95 -5.20
CA SER A 914 17.24 -50.61 -6.07
C SER A 914 17.07 -51.62 -7.19
N THR A 915 15.84 -51.72 -7.70
CA THR A 915 15.49 -52.49 -8.89
C THR A 915 14.73 -51.58 -9.84
N SER A 916 15.18 -51.47 -11.09
CA SER A 916 14.50 -50.68 -12.12
C SER A 916 14.81 -51.25 -13.51
N ASN A 917 13.79 -51.34 -14.36
CA ASN A 917 13.92 -51.72 -15.78
C ASN A 917 14.68 -53.05 -16.01
N GLY A 918 14.45 -54.06 -15.16
CA GLY A 918 15.11 -55.37 -15.27
C GLY A 918 16.56 -55.43 -14.78
N TRP A 919 17.06 -54.36 -14.16
CA TRP A 919 18.38 -54.28 -13.53
C TRP A 919 18.27 -53.94 -12.05
N CYS A 920 19.17 -54.51 -11.26
CA CYS A 920 19.32 -54.22 -9.84
C CYS A 920 20.64 -53.50 -9.59
N TYR A 921 20.62 -52.45 -8.77
CA TYR A 921 21.83 -51.87 -8.20
C TYR A 921 22.14 -52.56 -6.88
N VAL A 922 23.29 -53.22 -6.82
CA VAL A 922 23.63 -54.12 -5.72
C VAL A 922 25.03 -53.84 -5.18
N ASP A 923 25.24 -54.20 -3.92
CA ASP A 923 26.58 -54.30 -3.32
C ASP A 923 26.94 -55.79 -3.20
N TYR A 924 28.09 -56.15 -3.75
CA TYR A 924 28.70 -57.46 -3.61
C TYR A 924 30.12 -57.31 -3.09
N GLN A 925 30.35 -57.73 -1.84
CA GLN A 925 31.65 -57.67 -1.16
C GLN A 925 32.28 -56.26 -1.16
N GLY A 926 31.46 -55.21 -1.00
CA GLY A 926 31.90 -53.81 -0.97
C GLY A 926 32.03 -53.15 -2.34
N ILE A 927 31.78 -53.89 -3.42
CA ILE A 927 31.81 -53.35 -4.79
C ILE A 927 30.36 -53.14 -5.24
N LYS A 928 30.02 -51.88 -5.51
CA LYS A 928 28.68 -51.48 -5.93
C LYS A 928 28.59 -51.38 -7.45
N GLY A 929 27.52 -51.94 -8.02
CA GLY A 929 27.31 -51.94 -9.46
C GLY A 929 25.94 -52.48 -9.85
N TYR A 930 25.69 -52.54 -11.15
CA TYR A 930 24.43 -53.00 -11.72
C TYR A 930 24.54 -54.45 -12.21
N CYS A 931 23.55 -55.28 -11.88
CA CYS A 931 23.41 -56.64 -12.41
C CYS A 931 21.97 -56.90 -12.87
N SER A 932 21.74 -57.91 -13.71
CA SER A 932 20.39 -58.17 -14.23
C SER A 932 19.51 -58.82 -13.17
N ALA A 933 18.31 -58.25 -12.96
CA ALA A 933 17.34 -58.72 -11.97
C ALA A 933 16.85 -60.15 -12.27
N SER A 934 16.88 -60.57 -13.54
CA SER A 934 16.48 -61.91 -13.99
C SER A 934 17.35 -63.06 -13.44
N TYR A 935 18.53 -62.75 -12.91
CA TYR A 935 19.48 -63.72 -12.34
C TYR A 935 19.56 -63.64 -10.82
N LEU A 936 18.60 -62.98 -10.17
CA LEU A 936 18.50 -62.86 -8.72
C LEU A 936 17.23 -63.56 -8.22
N LYS A 937 17.40 -64.46 -7.24
CA LYS A 937 16.29 -65.06 -6.50
C LYS A 937 16.14 -64.32 -5.17
N PHE A 938 15.02 -63.63 -5.03
CA PHE A 938 14.65 -62.90 -3.83
C PHE A 938 14.21 -63.90 -2.74
N GLY A 939 14.69 -63.69 -1.52
CA GLY A 939 14.42 -64.54 -0.35
C GLY A 939 13.10 -64.21 0.31
#